data_AF-A0A0C1QM52-F1
#
_entry.id   AF-A0A0C1QM52-F1
#
_cell.length_a   1.000
_cell.length_b   1.000
_cell.length_c   1.000
_cell.angle_alpha   90.00
_cell.angle_beta   90.00
_cell.angle_gamma   90.00
#
_symmetry.space_group_name_H-M   'P 1'
#
loop_
_entity.id
_entity.type
_entity.pdbx_description
1 polymer ?
#
loop_
_entity_poly.entity_id
_entity_poly.type
_entity_poly.pdbx_seq_one_letter_code
_entity_poly.pdbx_strand_id
1 'polypeptide(L)'
;MVSPEFGIDIQRTNNTCSGCSGVLTQKQSLNAFTTMQFYGVDIAVKQPLRVMLTPDGYTRNNLKVSYTIAPAEYQALSAGILLYKNNAQVAYVPSETTGSGFGTIARGYLFDENAKYDVQVVLNYATGVQIVSELIPITIAKGALIPDYNHNRKIDQEDLDRAMNGDTYYFWVNDDDGNGDTEGTGIPGTGSTVDPSHLVVDGTRDLIDFFPVHLDILRIINTYDPATYLYRLRNADSALNYVVTDLGPATSGDYLTGSNGTIEPAKTLSTAPTLSISSVSANIVTASYIALKPEVLNAVKQGKGVILVEGYKPTKNPLTLEVYDKDLNKVFETSLNLSIDGVEQMFRHKNLSQAGGGPAPLPTEIDRLLEPVNYPDKECTGNQNGKGKNFVFVHGYNVNPQESRGSNAEIFKRMYWSGSKAKFWGVSWYGWESQGYMGPWGNRTGNYHINVQHAFKTAPIFANFINWTVSGDGSDTVVAAHSLGNMLVSSTMNDWKANINKYFLVNAAVALEAYGDTEKDPNMVHLDWSNYNERLWASEWHTKFTTPDGRSKLTWRNRFTDLPKDRLYNYYSSGDQVFRIHPNQENLFGAPDLPGLEDINSGKVLNILYVGTYSWSLQEKLKGRMAVEGYTGSTYGGWGFNLNDYSEPASFGKPISSLLANNIPENELKTKPFFNIKQSDSSLINELTGSDYATINRDRLLAEAIPARTGAAGRNPIKMLGDIRHNFDMQMDFIKRVGDGIVWPRRDIEYNDVWLHSDIIDISYLYIYSLFDAFVTNGGFK
;
A
#
# COMPACT_ATOMS: atom_id res chain seq x y z
N MET A 1 -46.39 47.05 11.81
CA MET A 1 -46.58 48.03 12.89
C MET A 1 -47.35 47.35 14.00
N VAL A 2 -46.96 47.60 15.25
CA VAL A 2 -47.46 47.06 16.53
C VAL A 2 -46.93 45.68 16.92
N SER A 3 -46.07 45.71 17.94
CA SER A 3 -45.59 44.60 18.78
C SER A 3 -46.66 44.21 19.80
N PRO A 4 -46.80 42.92 20.16
CA PRO A 4 -47.29 42.53 21.47
C PRO A 4 -46.12 42.05 22.34
N GLU A 5 -45.87 42.77 23.43
CA GLU A 5 -45.06 42.31 24.55
C GLU A 5 -45.80 41.19 25.29
N PHE A 6 -45.17 40.02 25.42
CA PHE A 6 -45.59 38.99 26.38
C PHE A 6 -44.70 39.09 27.62
N GLY A 7 -45.24 39.63 28.71
CA GLY A 7 -44.64 39.54 30.04
C GLY A 7 -45.13 38.28 30.77
N ILE A 8 -44.24 37.57 31.46
CA ILE A 8 -44.59 36.50 32.40
C ILE A 8 -44.48 37.06 33.81
N ASP A 9 -45.57 37.00 34.58
CA ASP A 9 -45.58 37.31 36.01
C ASP A 9 -45.07 36.11 36.82
N ILE A 10 -44.08 36.31 37.68
CA ILE A 10 -43.64 35.30 38.65
C ILE A 10 -43.92 35.82 40.07
N GLN A 11 -44.77 35.10 40.80
CA GLN A 11 -45.06 35.37 42.21
C GLN A 11 -44.00 34.70 43.08
N ARG A 12 -43.29 35.47 43.92
CA ARG A 12 -42.37 34.92 44.93
C ARG A 12 -42.89 35.25 46.32
N THR A 13 -43.31 34.23 47.06
CA THR A 13 -43.70 34.35 48.47
C THR A 13 -42.50 33.98 49.33
N ASN A 14 -41.92 34.96 50.04
CA ASN A 14 -40.93 34.70 51.08
C ASN A 14 -41.65 34.68 52.44
N ASN A 15 -41.79 33.50 53.04
CA ASN A 15 -42.22 33.37 54.43
C ASN A 15 -40.99 33.48 55.34
N THR A 16 -40.87 34.62 56.03
CA THR A 16 -39.99 34.73 57.19
C THR A 16 -40.72 35.44 58.33
N CYS A 17 -40.77 34.73 59.46
CA CYS A 17 -41.22 35.06 60.81
C CYS A 17 -42.74 35.06 61.14
N SER A 18 -43.05 34.53 62.33
CA SER A 18 -44.36 34.53 62.96
C SER A 18 -44.65 35.92 63.55
N GLY A 19 -45.65 36.62 63.00
CA GLY A 19 -46.26 37.79 63.63
C GLY A 19 -46.24 39.10 62.83
N CYS A 20 -45.62 39.16 61.64
CA CYS A 20 -45.59 40.40 60.84
C CYS A 20 -46.69 40.40 59.76
N SER A 21 -47.72 41.24 59.96
CA SER A 21 -48.73 41.57 58.95
C SER A 21 -48.19 42.64 57.99
N GLY A 22 -47.77 42.22 56.78
CA GLY A 22 -47.45 43.15 55.69
C GLY A 22 -46.80 42.45 54.50
N VAL A 23 -47.53 42.33 53.39
CA VAL A 23 -47.00 41.85 52.09
C VAL A 23 -46.26 43.02 51.43
N LEU A 24 -44.96 42.89 51.22
CA LEU A 24 -44.17 43.82 50.41
C LEU A 24 -44.05 43.28 48.98
N THR A 25 -44.72 43.94 48.04
CA THR A 25 -44.61 43.67 46.61
C THR A 25 -43.53 44.57 46.02
N GLN A 26 -42.40 44.00 45.57
CA GLN A 26 -41.37 44.75 44.85
C GLN A 26 -41.39 44.35 43.36
N LYS A 27 -41.69 45.29 42.47
CA LYS A 27 -41.49 45.11 41.02
C LYS A 27 -40.00 45.24 40.73
N GLN A 28 -39.38 44.18 40.22
CA GLN A 28 -38.08 44.27 39.56
C GLN A 28 -38.28 44.19 38.04
N SER A 29 -37.77 45.19 37.32
CA SER A 29 -37.58 45.13 35.88
C SER A 29 -36.15 44.64 35.62
N LEU A 30 -36.01 43.43 35.08
CA LEU A 30 -34.73 42.86 34.66
C LEU A 30 -34.51 43.11 33.16
N ASN A 31 -33.53 43.95 32.85
CA ASN A 31 -32.97 44.08 31.50
C ASN A 31 -31.79 43.11 31.36
N ALA A 32 -32.06 41.86 30.98
CA ALA A 32 -31.09 40.97 30.36
C ALA A 32 -31.81 39.71 29.85
N PHE A 33 -31.82 39.49 28.53
CA PHE A 33 -32.06 38.16 28.01
C PHE A 33 -30.85 37.30 28.40
N THR A 34 -30.95 36.56 29.51
CA THR A 34 -29.97 35.49 29.81
C THR A 34 -30.45 34.26 29.09
N THR A 35 -29.79 33.91 27.99
CA THR A 35 -29.97 32.60 27.36
C THR A 35 -29.32 31.56 28.26
N MET A 36 -30.12 30.74 28.93
CA MET A 36 -29.63 29.56 29.65
C MET A 36 -29.64 28.37 28.70
N GLN A 37 -28.46 27.79 28.45
CA GLN A 37 -28.32 26.59 27.65
C GLN A 37 -28.40 25.36 28.55
N PHE A 38 -29.34 24.48 28.27
CA PHE A 38 -29.49 23.19 28.96
C PHE A 38 -29.01 22.09 28.02
N TYR A 39 -28.27 21.13 28.57
CA TYR A 39 -27.81 19.95 27.86
C TYR A 39 -28.47 18.71 28.47
N GLY A 40 -29.11 17.88 27.65
CA GLY A 40 -29.27 16.47 27.97
C GLY A 40 -27.94 15.79 27.71
N VAL A 41 -27.33 15.19 28.72
CA VAL A 41 -25.98 14.62 28.62
C VAL A 41 -26.08 13.11 28.65
N ASP A 42 -25.61 12.47 27.60
CA ASP A 42 -25.49 11.01 27.49
C ASP A 42 -24.01 10.61 27.60
N ILE A 43 -23.75 9.52 28.32
CA ILE A 43 -22.42 8.95 28.48
C ILE A 43 -22.44 7.51 27.97
N ALA A 44 -21.79 7.28 26.83
CA ALA A 44 -21.69 5.95 26.22
C ALA A 44 -20.34 5.33 26.54
N VAL A 45 -20.32 4.24 27.31
CA VAL A 45 -19.09 3.48 27.64
C VAL A 45 -18.90 2.34 26.64
N LYS A 46 -17.70 2.21 26.05
CA LYS A 46 -17.36 1.13 25.13
C LYS A 46 -17.31 -0.20 25.89
N GLN A 47 -18.03 -1.19 25.37
CA GLN A 47 -18.09 -2.56 25.89
C GLN A 47 -17.63 -3.56 24.81
N PRO A 48 -17.20 -4.79 25.20
CA PRO A 48 -17.11 -5.32 26.56
C PRO A 48 -15.89 -4.80 27.34
N LEU A 49 -15.93 -4.91 28.67
CA LEU A 49 -14.80 -4.65 29.56
C LEU A 49 -14.29 -5.96 30.14
N ARG A 50 -13.06 -6.37 29.77
CA ARG A 50 -12.50 -7.67 30.18
C ARG A 50 -11.13 -7.53 30.80
N VAL A 51 -10.89 -8.33 31.84
CA VAL A 51 -9.55 -8.51 32.41
C VAL A 51 -9.20 -9.98 32.45
N MET A 52 -7.97 -10.30 32.08
CA MET A 52 -7.42 -11.63 32.26
C MET A 52 -6.45 -11.61 33.43
N LEU A 53 -6.46 -12.64 34.28
CA LEU A 53 -5.66 -12.67 35.51
C LEU A 53 -4.51 -13.68 35.43
N THR A 54 -3.41 -13.37 36.11
CA THR A 54 -2.38 -14.34 36.49
C THR A 54 -2.94 -15.32 37.54
N PRO A 55 -2.25 -16.45 37.82
CA PRO A 55 -2.64 -17.36 38.90
C PRO A 55 -2.76 -16.67 40.27
N ASP A 56 -1.97 -15.61 40.51
CA ASP A 56 -1.95 -14.84 41.76
C ASP A 56 -2.99 -13.70 41.79
N GLY A 57 -3.86 -13.58 40.78
CA GLY A 57 -4.96 -12.62 40.74
C GLY A 57 -4.62 -11.24 40.14
N TYR A 58 -3.41 -11.02 39.64
CA TYR A 58 -3.02 -9.75 39.01
C TYR A 58 -3.48 -9.68 37.55
N THR A 59 -3.92 -8.51 37.09
CA THR A 59 -4.31 -8.32 35.68
C THR A 59 -3.11 -8.51 34.74
N ARG A 60 -3.32 -9.26 33.66
CA ARG A 60 -2.38 -9.48 32.56
C ARG A 60 -2.48 -8.41 31.48
N ASN A 61 -3.60 -7.69 31.40
CA ASN A 61 -3.84 -6.66 30.40
C ASN A 61 -4.15 -5.30 31.05
N ASN A 62 -3.94 -4.23 30.29
CA ASN A 62 -4.53 -2.94 30.61
C ASN A 62 -6.04 -2.99 30.31
N LEU A 63 -6.85 -2.52 31.25
CA LEU A 63 -8.29 -2.32 31.02
C LEU A 63 -8.52 -0.86 30.65
N LYS A 64 -8.77 -0.60 29.37
CA LYS A 64 -9.05 0.74 28.86
C LYS A 64 -10.56 0.97 28.84
N VAL A 65 -11.06 1.77 29.76
CA VAL A 65 -12.46 2.19 29.80
C VAL A 65 -12.60 3.44 28.95
N SER A 66 -13.06 3.29 27.71
CA SER A 66 -13.30 4.41 26.79
C SER A 66 -14.75 4.83 26.82
N TYR A 67 -15.03 6.12 26.72
CA TYR A 67 -16.39 6.66 26.68
C TYR A 67 -16.53 7.88 25.77
N THR A 68 -17.76 8.18 25.37
CA THR A 68 -18.13 9.41 24.66
C THR A 68 -19.20 10.16 25.44
N ILE A 69 -19.05 11.47 25.52
CA ILE A 69 -20.01 12.42 26.08
C ILE A 69 -20.78 13.05 24.92
N ALA A 70 -22.09 12.95 24.95
CA ALA A 70 -22.98 13.61 23.99
C ALA A 70 -23.88 14.63 24.72
N PRO A 71 -24.16 15.79 24.11
CA PRO A 71 -23.62 16.25 22.83
C PRO A 71 -22.17 16.73 22.96
N ALA A 72 -21.44 16.76 21.85
CA ALA A 72 -20.00 17.02 21.85
C ALA A 72 -19.62 18.41 22.37
N GLU A 73 -20.53 19.38 22.34
CA GLU A 73 -20.28 20.73 22.86
C GLU A 73 -20.38 20.83 24.39
N TYR A 74 -20.88 19.78 25.06
CA TYR A 74 -20.93 19.75 26.52
C TYR A 74 -19.51 19.61 27.10
N GLN A 75 -19.19 20.45 28.08
CA GLN A 75 -17.93 20.41 28.82
C GLN A 75 -18.21 20.26 30.31
N ALA A 76 -17.79 19.13 30.87
CA ALA A 76 -17.86 18.86 32.31
C ALA A 76 -16.78 19.67 33.08
N LEU A 77 -17.05 19.94 34.36
CA LEU A 77 -16.07 20.50 35.31
C LEU A 77 -14.97 19.49 35.66
N SER A 78 -15.34 18.20 35.69
CA SER A 78 -14.44 17.08 35.92
C SER A 78 -15.03 15.84 35.26
N ALA A 79 -14.17 14.88 34.92
CA ALA A 79 -14.58 13.57 34.43
C ALA A 79 -13.64 12.51 34.98
N GLY A 80 -14.16 11.31 35.22
CA GLY A 80 -13.33 10.18 35.60
C GLY A 80 -14.10 8.87 35.63
N ILE A 81 -13.35 7.79 35.83
CA ILE A 81 -13.84 6.42 35.90
C ILE A 81 -13.74 5.93 37.33
N LEU A 82 -14.87 5.53 37.88
CA LEU A 82 -15.00 4.90 39.19
C LEU A 82 -14.95 3.38 39.00
N LEU A 83 -14.10 2.70 39.76
CA LEU A 83 -14.09 1.24 39.87
C LEU A 83 -14.79 0.84 41.16
N TYR A 84 -15.73 -0.09 41.06
CA TYR A 84 -16.44 -0.67 42.20
C TYR A 84 -16.04 -2.14 42.39
N LYS A 85 -15.86 -2.55 43.65
CA LYS A 85 -15.76 -3.96 44.08
C LYS A 85 -16.92 -4.24 45.03
N ASN A 86 -17.80 -5.19 44.69
CA ASN A 86 -18.98 -5.53 45.49
C ASN A 86 -19.80 -4.29 45.91
N ASN A 87 -20.06 -3.39 44.96
CA ASN A 87 -20.75 -2.10 45.14
C ASN A 87 -20.02 -1.04 45.98
N ALA A 88 -18.79 -1.29 46.45
CA ALA A 88 -17.95 -0.30 47.11
C ALA A 88 -16.95 0.31 46.12
N GLN A 89 -16.87 1.64 46.04
CA GLN A 89 -15.87 2.32 45.22
C GLN A 89 -14.46 2.01 45.75
N VAL A 90 -13.57 1.54 44.88
CA VAL A 90 -12.19 1.17 45.22
C VAL A 90 -11.14 1.97 44.44
N ALA A 91 -11.50 2.60 43.32
CA ALA A 91 -10.59 3.49 42.59
C ALA A 91 -11.32 4.61 41.85
N TYR A 92 -10.59 5.69 41.56
CA TYR A 92 -11.00 6.79 40.69
C TYR A 92 -9.85 7.12 39.74
N VAL A 93 -10.14 7.14 38.44
CA VAL A 93 -9.18 7.47 37.38
C VAL A 93 -9.66 8.74 36.67
N PRO A 94 -8.95 9.88 36.76
CA PRO A 94 -9.35 11.10 36.06
C PRO A 94 -9.26 10.92 34.54
N SER A 95 -10.12 11.62 33.80
CA SER A 95 -10.29 11.46 32.35
C SER A 95 -10.77 12.76 31.69
N GLU A 96 -10.86 12.79 30.37
CA GLU A 96 -11.22 13.96 29.57
C GLU A 96 -12.68 14.43 29.80
N THR A 97 -12.88 15.75 29.85
CA THR A 97 -14.14 16.38 30.27
C THR A 97 -15.12 16.70 29.15
N THR A 98 -14.80 16.39 27.90
CA THR A 98 -15.64 16.69 26.73
C THR A 98 -15.33 15.72 25.59
N GLY A 99 -16.29 15.51 24.68
CA GLY A 99 -16.12 14.59 23.55
C GLY A 99 -15.85 13.15 23.99
N SER A 100 -14.76 12.57 23.49
CA SER A 100 -14.34 11.21 23.87
C SER A 100 -13.24 11.26 24.92
N GLY A 101 -13.33 10.38 25.91
CA GLY A 101 -12.31 10.21 26.94
C GLY A 101 -12.01 8.75 27.25
N PHE A 102 -10.93 8.51 27.98
CA PHE A 102 -10.63 7.18 28.50
C PHE A 102 -9.81 7.22 29.79
N GLY A 103 -9.94 6.17 30.58
CA GLY A 103 -9.05 5.90 31.70
C GLY A 103 -8.62 4.44 31.70
N THR A 104 -7.46 4.20 32.29
CA THR A 104 -6.82 2.88 32.29
C THR A 104 -6.63 2.37 33.70
N ILE A 105 -7.16 1.18 33.98
CA ILE A 105 -6.72 0.37 35.11
C ILE A 105 -5.54 -0.45 34.61
N ALA A 106 -4.35 -0.15 35.12
CA ALA A 106 -3.10 -0.69 34.61
C ALA A 106 -2.99 -2.21 34.82
N ARG A 107 -2.25 -2.86 33.92
CA ARG A 107 -1.75 -4.22 34.12
C ARG A 107 -1.05 -4.34 35.47
N GLY A 108 -1.25 -5.46 36.18
CA GLY A 108 -0.72 -5.68 37.52
C GLY A 108 -1.62 -5.17 38.64
N TYR A 109 -2.84 -4.72 38.34
CA TYR A 109 -3.84 -4.43 39.37
C TYR A 109 -4.37 -5.75 39.95
N LEU A 110 -4.54 -5.83 41.27
CA LEU A 110 -5.02 -7.04 41.93
C LEU A 110 -6.55 -7.13 41.84
N PHE A 111 -7.06 -8.15 41.16
CA PHE A 111 -8.48 -8.51 41.17
C PHE A 111 -8.70 -9.74 42.02
N ASP A 112 -9.90 -9.79 42.60
CA ASP A 112 -10.39 -10.92 43.38
C ASP A 112 -11.38 -11.67 42.48
N GLU A 113 -11.02 -12.87 42.05
CA GLU A 113 -11.81 -13.63 41.09
C GLU A 113 -13.23 -13.99 41.57
N ASN A 114 -13.48 -13.91 42.88
CA ASN A 114 -14.77 -14.21 43.48
C ASN A 114 -15.62 -12.95 43.75
N ALA A 115 -15.09 -11.75 43.46
CA ALA A 115 -15.79 -10.50 43.66
C ALA A 115 -16.42 -9.97 42.36
N LYS A 116 -17.50 -9.20 42.50
CA LYS A 116 -18.10 -8.45 41.38
C LYS A 116 -17.37 -7.13 41.22
N TYR A 117 -17.00 -6.81 39.98
CA TYR A 117 -16.44 -5.51 39.62
C TYR A 117 -17.30 -4.81 38.58
N ASP A 118 -17.51 -3.51 38.78
CA ASP A 118 -18.24 -2.65 37.86
C ASP A 118 -17.47 -1.34 37.67
N VAL A 119 -17.62 -0.68 36.54
CA VAL A 119 -17.13 0.67 36.31
C VAL A 119 -18.26 1.64 36.04
N GLN A 120 -18.07 2.89 36.43
CA GLN A 120 -18.98 3.98 36.12
C GLN A 120 -18.17 5.20 35.69
N VAL A 121 -18.55 5.81 34.58
CA VAL A 121 -18.02 7.13 34.21
C VAL A 121 -18.84 8.17 34.95
N VAL A 122 -18.14 9.12 35.59
CA VAL A 122 -18.76 10.21 36.34
C VAL A 122 -18.25 11.54 35.83
N LEU A 123 -19.17 12.47 35.58
CA LEU A 123 -18.92 13.86 35.25
C LEU A 123 -19.31 14.76 36.41
N ASN A 124 -18.62 15.87 36.56
CA ASN A 124 -18.82 16.85 37.64
C ASN A 124 -18.76 16.18 39.03
N TYR A 125 -17.84 15.25 39.20
CA TYR A 125 -17.71 14.47 40.43
C TYR A 125 -17.56 15.40 41.64
N ALA A 126 -18.33 15.10 42.70
CA ALA A 126 -18.39 15.87 43.95
C ALA A 126 -18.94 17.31 43.88
N THR A 127 -19.60 17.75 42.79
CA THR A 127 -20.08 19.14 42.66
C THR A 127 -21.58 19.36 42.93
N GLY A 128 -22.33 18.33 43.37
CA GLY A 128 -23.78 18.40 43.60
C GLY A 128 -24.64 18.34 42.32
N VAL A 129 -24.02 18.39 41.14
CA VAL A 129 -24.65 18.23 39.81
C VAL A 129 -23.97 17.09 39.01
N GLN A 130 -23.72 15.98 39.69
CA GLN A 130 -23.07 14.81 39.11
C GLN A 130 -23.93 14.18 38.01
N ILE A 131 -23.26 13.76 36.93
CA ILE A 131 -23.86 12.99 35.85
C ILE A 131 -23.07 11.70 35.76
N VAL A 132 -23.75 10.56 35.76
CA VAL A 132 -23.10 9.25 35.78
C VAL A 132 -23.60 8.39 34.64
N SER A 133 -22.73 7.53 34.11
CA SER A 133 -23.14 6.46 33.22
C SER A 133 -23.86 5.35 33.99
N GLU A 134 -24.39 4.37 33.26
CA GLU A 134 -24.74 3.08 33.85
C GLU A 134 -23.50 2.40 34.45
N LEU A 135 -23.73 1.49 35.42
CA LEU A 135 -22.69 0.60 35.93
C LEU A 135 -22.45 -0.51 34.92
N ILE A 136 -21.21 -0.57 34.42
CA ILE A 136 -20.81 -1.56 33.41
C ILE A 136 -19.97 -2.64 34.09
N PRO A 137 -20.38 -3.93 34.03
CA PRO A 137 -19.63 -5.01 34.68
C PRO A 137 -18.30 -5.26 33.97
N ILE A 138 -17.26 -5.56 34.76
CA ILE A 138 -15.99 -6.10 34.26
C ILE A 138 -16.07 -7.62 34.27
N THR A 139 -15.83 -8.23 33.12
CA THR A 139 -15.76 -9.69 32.99
C THR A 139 -14.33 -10.18 33.21
N ILE A 140 -14.14 -11.09 34.16
CA ILE A 140 -12.87 -11.79 34.35
C ILE A 140 -12.77 -12.91 33.30
N ALA A 141 -12.01 -12.66 32.24
CA ALA A 141 -11.79 -13.59 31.15
C ALA A 141 -10.87 -14.74 31.60
N LYS A 142 -11.29 -15.97 31.34
CA LYS A 142 -10.51 -17.18 31.64
C LYS A 142 -9.68 -17.66 30.44
N GLY A 143 -9.93 -17.12 29.25
CA GLY A 143 -9.18 -17.40 28.03
C GLY A 143 -9.57 -16.45 26.90
N ALA A 144 -8.76 -16.38 25.86
CA ALA A 144 -8.92 -15.44 24.75
C ALA A 144 -8.42 -15.98 23.41
N LEU A 145 -8.91 -15.37 22.34
CA LEU A 145 -8.38 -15.48 20.98
C LEU A 145 -7.71 -14.14 20.63
N ILE A 146 -6.42 -14.16 20.31
CA ILE A 146 -5.61 -12.95 20.19
C ILE A 146 -4.87 -12.98 18.83
N PRO A 147 -5.25 -12.13 17.85
CA PRO A 147 -4.50 -11.97 16.62
C PRO A 147 -3.35 -10.97 16.77
N ASP A 148 -2.48 -10.87 15.76
CA ASP A 148 -1.48 -9.80 15.65
C ASP A 148 -2.17 -8.52 15.15
N TYR A 149 -2.65 -7.68 16.06
CA TYR A 149 -3.46 -6.49 15.74
C TYR A 149 -2.65 -5.32 15.18
N ASN A 150 -1.36 -5.24 15.48
CA ASN A 150 -0.49 -4.16 15.00
C ASN A 150 0.31 -4.56 13.75
N HIS A 151 0.20 -5.82 13.32
CA HIS A 151 0.85 -6.44 12.17
C HIS A 151 2.37 -6.33 12.26
N ASN A 152 2.90 -6.50 13.48
CA ASN A 152 4.32 -6.46 13.76
C ASN A 152 4.99 -7.84 13.64
N ARG A 153 4.23 -8.85 13.19
CA ARG A 153 4.61 -10.27 13.03
C ARG A 153 4.81 -11.01 14.35
N LYS A 154 4.26 -10.49 15.45
CA LYS A 154 4.28 -11.09 16.78
C LYS A 154 2.93 -10.88 17.44
N ILE A 155 2.57 -11.79 18.34
CA ILE A 155 1.44 -11.61 19.24
C ILE A 155 2.01 -11.31 20.63
N ASP A 156 1.83 -10.09 21.08
CA ASP A 156 2.42 -9.57 22.30
C ASP A 156 1.41 -8.92 23.26
N GLN A 157 1.89 -8.09 24.17
CA GLN A 157 1.08 -7.46 25.21
C GLN A 157 0.08 -6.44 24.62
N GLU A 158 0.45 -5.72 23.57
CA GLU A 158 -0.44 -4.76 22.93
C GLU A 158 -1.65 -5.47 22.32
N ASP A 159 -1.42 -6.63 21.71
CA ASP A 159 -2.48 -7.45 21.11
C ASP A 159 -3.42 -8.02 22.16
N LEU A 160 -2.88 -8.50 23.29
CA LEU A 160 -3.69 -8.94 24.42
C LEU A 160 -4.57 -7.81 24.96
N ASP A 161 -4.01 -6.60 25.10
CA ASP A 161 -4.78 -5.43 25.55
C ASP A 161 -5.93 -5.11 24.58
N ARG A 162 -5.67 -5.12 23.26
CA ARG A 162 -6.70 -4.88 22.23
C ARG A 162 -7.78 -5.97 22.21
N ALA A 163 -7.39 -7.25 22.30
CA ALA A 163 -8.34 -8.37 22.39
C ALA A 163 -9.27 -8.23 23.61
N MET A 164 -8.72 -7.86 24.77
CA MET A 164 -9.50 -7.70 25.99
C MET A 164 -10.42 -6.47 25.97
N ASN A 165 -10.07 -5.45 25.20
CA ASN A 165 -10.92 -4.28 24.93
C ASN A 165 -11.97 -4.52 23.82
N GLY A 166 -12.02 -5.74 23.26
CA GLY A 166 -13.01 -6.13 22.26
C GLY A 166 -12.81 -5.47 20.89
N ASP A 167 -11.57 -5.10 20.55
CA ASP A 167 -11.27 -4.50 19.26
C ASP A 167 -11.54 -5.47 18.11
N THR A 168 -11.98 -4.93 16.98
CA THR A 168 -12.21 -5.67 15.75
C THR A 168 -10.87 -5.91 15.04
N TYR A 169 -10.60 -7.15 14.66
CA TYR A 169 -9.53 -7.48 13.73
C TYR A 169 -10.05 -7.38 12.30
N TYR A 170 -9.40 -6.58 11.48
CA TYR A 170 -9.79 -6.32 10.09
C TYR A 170 -8.89 -7.15 9.19
N PHE A 171 -9.44 -7.87 8.23
CA PHE A 171 -8.65 -8.68 7.30
C PHE A 171 -9.40 -8.85 5.98
N TRP A 172 -8.79 -9.54 5.02
CA TRP A 172 -9.39 -9.73 3.70
C TRP A 172 -9.78 -11.17 3.41
N VAL A 173 -10.62 -11.33 2.39
CA VAL A 173 -10.94 -12.62 1.79
C VAL A 173 -9.76 -13.08 0.92
N ASN A 174 -9.36 -14.34 1.07
CA ASN A 174 -8.45 -15.04 0.17
C ASN A 174 -9.18 -15.40 -1.14
N ASP A 175 -9.24 -14.46 -2.10
CA ASP A 175 -9.97 -14.59 -3.36
C ASP A 175 -9.15 -14.32 -4.62
N ASP A 176 -7.82 -14.27 -4.51
CA ASP A 176 -6.92 -14.17 -5.68
C ASP A 176 -6.35 -15.53 -6.08
N ASP A 177 -5.60 -15.55 -7.18
CA ASP A 177 -5.04 -16.75 -7.80
C ASP A 177 -3.56 -16.97 -7.46
N GLY A 178 -3.06 -16.33 -6.40
CA GLY A 178 -1.68 -16.47 -5.93
C GLY A 178 -1.34 -17.91 -5.58
N ASN A 179 -0.32 -18.48 -6.21
CA ASN A 179 0.14 -19.83 -5.88
C ASN A 179 1.66 -19.98 -6.03
N GLY A 180 2.18 -21.09 -5.49
CA GLY A 180 3.62 -21.38 -5.46
C GLY A 180 4.41 -20.26 -4.78
N ASP A 181 5.55 -19.92 -5.36
CA ASP A 181 6.39 -18.80 -4.88
C ASP A 181 6.29 -17.54 -5.78
N THR A 182 5.82 -17.70 -7.02
CA THR A 182 5.88 -16.65 -8.07
C THR A 182 4.66 -16.59 -9.00
N GLU A 183 3.66 -17.45 -8.82
CA GLU A 183 2.57 -17.64 -9.77
C GLU A 183 1.28 -16.95 -9.32
N GLY A 184 0.40 -16.65 -10.26
CA GLY A 184 -0.85 -15.88 -10.03
C GLY A 184 -0.75 -14.42 -10.44
N THR A 185 -1.90 -13.78 -10.62
CA THR A 185 -2.03 -12.36 -10.97
C THR A 185 -2.23 -11.46 -9.76
N GLY A 186 -2.67 -12.03 -8.63
CA GLY A 186 -3.01 -11.28 -7.41
C GLY A 186 -4.27 -10.41 -7.57
N ILE A 187 -5.03 -10.59 -8.66
CA ILE A 187 -6.25 -9.81 -8.93
C ILE A 187 -7.35 -10.30 -8.00
N PRO A 188 -7.96 -9.43 -7.17
CA PRO A 188 -9.05 -9.87 -6.29
C PRO A 188 -10.24 -10.42 -7.08
N GLY A 189 -10.69 -11.60 -6.69
CA GLY A 189 -11.80 -12.34 -7.29
C GLY A 189 -11.43 -13.26 -8.46
N THR A 190 -10.14 -13.42 -8.81
CA THR A 190 -9.69 -14.35 -9.85
C THR A 190 -9.26 -15.72 -9.32
N GLY A 191 -9.13 -15.87 -8.00
CA GLY A 191 -8.96 -17.18 -7.38
C GLY A 191 -10.10 -18.11 -7.75
N SER A 192 -9.88 -19.43 -7.63
CA SER A 192 -10.93 -20.42 -7.82
C SER A 192 -11.99 -20.26 -6.73
N THR A 193 -12.92 -19.32 -6.93
CA THR A 193 -14.10 -19.01 -6.10
C THR A 193 -15.11 -20.17 -6.06
N VAL A 194 -14.74 -21.37 -6.52
CA VAL A 194 -15.65 -22.47 -6.83
C VAL A 194 -15.09 -23.85 -6.49
N ASP A 195 -14.22 -23.99 -5.47
CA ASP A 195 -14.09 -25.32 -4.87
C ASP A 195 -13.94 -25.33 -3.34
N PRO A 196 -14.97 -25.73 -2.58
CA PRO A 196 -14.79 -26.18 -1.20
C PRO A 196 -13.84 -27.38 -1.04
N SER A 197 -13.24 -27.89 -2.13
CA SER A 197 -12.13 -28.86 -2.14
C SER A 197 -10.72 -28.24 -2.05
N HIS A 198 -10.55 -26.93 -2.22
CA HIS A 198 -9.25 -26.25 -2.02
C HIS A 198 -8.98 -26.01 -0.53
N LEU A 199 -8.87 -27.12 0.20
CA LEU A 199 -8.62 -27.16 1.63
C LEU A 199 -7.11 -27.25 1.91
N VAL A 200 -6.31 -26.42 1.26
CA VAL A 200 -4.85 -26.43 1.36
C VAL A 200 -4.30 -25.03 1.12
N VAL A 201 -3.18 -24.70 1.76
CA VAL A 201 -2.36 -23.54 1.41
C VAL A 201 -1.67 -23.81 0.08
N ASP A 202 -1.76 -22.89 -0.87
CA ASP A 202 -1.34 -23.10 -2.27
C ASP A 202 0.03 -22.52 -2.62
N GLY A 203 0.92 -22.40 -1.63
CA GLY A 203 2.28 -21.92 -1.83
C GLY A 203 2.69 -20.86 -0.82
N THR A 204 3.93 -20.39 -0.93
CA THR A 204 4.40 -19.31 -0.04
C THR A 204 3.81 -17.96 -0.41
N ARG A 205 3.30 -17.79 -1.63
CA ARG A 205 2.61 -16.55 -2.02
C ARG A 205 1.24 -16.42 -1.36
N ASP A 206 0.52 -17.52 -1.23
CA ASP A 206 -0.81 -17.62 -0.59
C ASP A 206 -0.76 -17.39 0.93
N LEU A 207 0.39 -17.64 1.58
CA LEU A 207 0.54 -17.43 3.02
C LEU A 207 0.23 -15.99 3.47
N ILE A 208 0.34 -14.98 2.60
CA ILE A 208 0.00 -13.60 2.97
C ILE A 208 -1.49 -13.43 3.29
N ASP A 209 -2.35 -14.34 2.80
CA ASP A 209 -3.80 -14.36 2.98
C ASP A 209 -4.26 -15.09 4.25
N PHE A 210 -3.30 -15.45 5.12
CA PHE A 210 -3.55 -16.02 6.43
C PHE A 210 -3.12 -15.05 7.53
N PHE A 211 -3.84 -15.04 8.66
CA PHE A 211 -3.46 -14.30 9.86
C PHE A 211 -3.32 -15.21 11.09
N PRO A 212 -2.38 -14.94 12.01
CA PRO A 212 -2.18 -15.78 13.18
C PRO A 212 -3.21 -15.43 14.27
N VAL A 213 -3.69 -16.46 14.99
CA VAL A 213 -4.52 -16.32 16.17
C VAL A 213 -3.96 -17.20 17.28
N HIS A 214 -3.54 -16.58 18.38
CA HIS A 214 -3.12 -17.27 19.60
C HIS A 214 -4.35 -17.67 20.44
N LEU A 215 -4.43 -18.95 20.76
CA LEU A 215 -5.41 -19.52 21.67
C LEU A 215 -4.85 -19.49 23.11
N ASP A 216 -5.00 -18.37 23.79
CA ASP A 216 -4.61 -18.23 25.20
C ASP A 216 -5.67 -18.88 26.10
N ILE A 217 -5.62 -20.23 26.16
CA ILE A 217 -6.67 -21.05 26.77
C ILE A 217 -6.12 -22.13 27.71
N LEU A 218 -4.84 -22.04 28.13
CA LEU A 218 -4.24 -23.04 29.03
C LEU A 218 -5.04 -23.19 30.33
N ARG A 219 -5.54 -22.08 30.89
CA ARG A 219 -6.40 -22.11 32.09
C ARG A 219 -7.74 -22.84 31.82
N ILE A 220 -8.29 -22.71 30.62
CA ILE A 220 -9.51 -23.42 30.19
C ILE A 220 -9.23 -24.92 30.06
N ILE A 221 -8.13 -25.30 29.40
CA ILE A 221 -7.68 -26.70 29.26
C ILE A 221 -7.48 -27.37 30.62
N ASN A 222 -6.91 -26.66 31.59
CA ASN A 222 -6.72 -27.18 32.95
C ASN A 222 -8.03 -27.27 33.75
N THR A 223 -9.07 -26.53 33.35
CA THR A 223 -10.40 -26.56 34.00
C THR A 223 -11.33 -27.60 33.36
N TYR A 224 -11.29 -27.71 32.03
CA TYR A 224 -12.13 -28.58 31.21
C TYR A 224 -11.22 -29.47 30.37
N ASP A 225 -10.88 -30.65 30.90
CA ASP A 225 -9.90 -31.55 30.27
C ASP A 225 -10.34 -31.94 28.84
N PRO A 226 -9.54 -31.69 27.79
CA PRO A 226 -9.81 -32.13 26.43
C PRO A 226 -10.10 -33.64 26.26
N ALA A 227 -9.71 -34.48 27.22
CA ALA A 227 -10.07 -35.90 27.21
C ALA A 227 -11.57 -36.16 27.45
N THR A 228 -12.28 -35.21 28.07
CA THR A 228 -13.70 -35.34 28.42
C THR A 228 -14.58 -34.22 27.86
N TYR A 229 -14.00 -33.09 27.45
CA TYR A 229 -14.69 -31.93 26.90
C TYR A 229 -14.36 -31.74 25.42
N LEU A 230 -15.35 -31.35 24.64
CA LEU A 230 -15.21 -31.00 23.23
C LEU A 230 -14.84 -29.52 23.08
N TYR A 231 -13.71 -29.26 22.43
CA TYR A 231 -13.31 -27.91 22.00
C TYR A 231 -13.64 -27.75 20.52
N ARG A 232 -14.18 -26.61 20.11
CA ARG A 232 -14.39 -26.30 18.68
C ARG A 232 -14.27 -24.81 18.37
N LEU A 233 -13.90 -24.51 17.13
CA LEU A 233 -14.02 -23.18 16.57
C LEU A 233 -15.34 -23.07 15.79
N ARG A 234 -15.94 -21.88 15.83
CA ARG A 234 -17.20 -21.58 15.15
C ARG A 234 -17.15 -20.18 14.55
N ASN A 235 -17.72 -20.03 13.36
CA ASN A 235 -18.10 -18.76 12.78
C ASN A 235 -19.53 -18.91 12.24
N ALA A 236 -20.40 -17.93 12.49
CA ALA A 236 -21.82 -18.06 12.17
C ALA A 236 -22.09 -18.17 10.66
N ASP A 237 -21.22 -17.58 9.83
CA ASP A 237 -21.35 -17.64 8.38
C ASP A 237 -20.68 -18.87 7.77
N SER A 238 -19.93 -19.65 8.57
CA SER A 238 -18.95 -20.62 8.06
C SER A 238 -18.02 -19.97 7.03
N ALA A 239 -17.40 -18.84 7.37
CA ALA A 239 -16.61 -18.04 6.43
C ALA A 239 -15.10 -18.22 6.54
N LEU A 240 -14.64 -19.05 7.49
CA LEU A 240 -13.25 -19.15 7.87
C LEU A 240 -12.75 -20.59 7.71
N ASN A 241 -11.47 -20.73 7.38
CA ASN A 241 -10.72 -21.97 7.57
C ASN A 241 -9.56 -21.70 8.52
N TYR A 242 -8.97 -22.77 9.09
CA TYR A 242 -7.74 -22.67 9.85
C TYR A 242 -6.73 -23.74 9.49
N VAL A 243 -5.45 -23.42 9.73
CA VAL A 243 -4.32 -24.32 9.61
C VAL A 243 -3.75 -24.58 11.01
N VAL A 244 -3.44 -25.85 11.29
CA VAL A 244 -2.73 -26.26 12.50
C VAL A 244 -1.26 -25.91 12.35
N THR A 245 -0.69 -25.21 13.34
CA THR A 245 0.74 -24.86 13.32
C THR A 245 1.44 -25.22 14.62
N ASP A 246 2.77 -25.16 14.58
CA ASP A 246 3.65 -25.28 15.74
C ASP A 246 4.22 -23.91 16.18
N LEU A 247 3.55 -22.81 15.80
CA LEU A 247 3.97 -21.45 16.12
C LEU A 247 3.56 -21.05 17.54
N GLY A 248 4.41 -20.26 18.19
CA GLY A 248 4.10 -19.56 19.44
C GLY A 248 3.86 -18.07 19.24
N PRO A 249 3.40 -17.34 20.27
CA PRO A 249 3.08 -15.92 20.15
C PRO A 249 4.25 -15.05 19.67
N ALA A 250 5.47 -15.31 20.14
CA ALA A 250 6.66 -14.55 19.75
C ALA A 250 7.18 -14.86 18.34
N THR A 251 6.72 -15.96 17.74
CA THR A 251 7.12 -16.47 16.42
C THR A 251 5.91 -16.52 15.48
N SER A 252 4.82 -15.79 15.78
CA SER A 252 3.55 -15.93 15.10
C SER A 252 3.60 -15.51 13.63
N GLY A 253 4.53 -14.63 13.26
CA GLY A 253 4.77 -14.21 11.88
C GLY A 253 5.93 -14.92 11.16
N ASP A 254 6.51 -15.98 11.74
CA ASP A 254 7.61 -16.72 11.12
C ASP A 254 7.18 -17.41 9.81
N TYR A 255 5.89 -17.67 9.62
CA TYR A 255 5.35 -18.17 8.35
C TYR A 255 5.44 -17.15 7.20
N LEU A 256 5.48 -15.85 7.51
CA LEU A 256 5.62 -14.79 6.51
C LEU A 256 7.07 -14.42 6.22
N THR A 257 8.00 -14.72 7.12
CA THR A 257 9.38 -14.16 7.05
C THR A 257 10.49 -15.16 7.32
N GLY A 258 10.14 -16.38 7.71
CA GLY A 258 11.08 -17.41 8.16
C GLY A 258 11.42 -17.30 9.64
N SER A 259 12.29 -18.18 10.13
CA SER A 259 12.73 -18.22 11.54
C SER A 259 14.22 -18.52 11.65
N ASN A 260 14.92 -17.87 12.59
CA ASN A 260 16.34 -18.12 12.92
C ASN A 260 17.25 -18.26 11.69
N GLY A 261 17.05 -17.40 10.68
CA GLY A 261 17.82 -17.44 9.45
C GLY A 261 17.46 -18.61 8.52
N THR A 262 16.24 -19.14 8.57
CA THR A 262 15.72 -20.19 7.66
C THR A 262 14.38 -19.78 7.07
N ILE A 263 13.91 -20.48 6.04
CA ILE A 263 12.56 -20.30 5.45
C ILE A 263 11.61 -21.46 5.76
N GLU A 264 12.05 -22.42 6.60
CA GLU A 264 11.34 -23.68 6.84
C GLU A 264 9.92 -23.55 7.38
N PRO A 265 9.59 -22.59 8.30
CA PRO A 265 8.21 -22.43 8.76
C PRO A 265 7.26 -22.13 7.60
N ALA A 266 7.66 -21.22 6.70
CA ALA A 266 6.87 -20.87 5.53
C ALA A 266 6.76 -22.06 4.56
N LYS A 267 7.86 -22.76 4.27
CA LYS A 267 7.86 -23.93 3.37
C LYS A 267 7.07 -25.11 3.91
N THR A 268 7.05 -25.31 5.22
CA THR A 268 6.23 -26.34 5.86
C THR A 268 4.74 -26.00 5.74
N LEU A 269 4.39 -24.73 5.90
CA LEU A 269 3.00 -24.27 5.88
C LEU A 269 2.45 -24.04 4.46
N SER A 270 3.32 -23.87 3.46
CA SER A 270 2.92 -23.56 2.07
C SER A 270 2.16 -24.67 1.34
N THR A 271 1.97 -25.83 1.96
CA THR A 271 1.15 -26.94 1.45
C THR A 271 0.30 -27.55 2.57
N ALA A 272 0.09 -26.81 3.67
CA ALA A 272 -0.62 -27.34 4.83
C ALA A 272 -2.12 -27.42 4.55
N PRO A 273 -2.80 -28.49 5.01
CA PRO A 273 -4.24 -28.59 4.85
C PRO A 273 -4.96 -27.54 5.69
N THR A 274 -5.99 -26.92 5.12
CA THR A 274 -6.90 -26.03 5.83
C THR A 274 -8.13 -26.82 6.31
N LEU A 275 -8.73 -26.37 7.41
CA LEU A 275 -9.86 -27.01 8.06
C LEU A 275 -10.99 -26.00 8.21
N SER A 276 -12.17 -26.33 7.67
CA SER A 276 -13.29 -25.39 7.73
C SER A 276 -13.83 -25.16 9.12
N ILE A 277 -14.07 -23.89 9.44
CA ILE A 277 -14.73 -23.45 10.67
C ILE A 277 -16.23 -23.35 10.39
N SER A 278 -16.99 -24.30 10.90
CA SER A 278 -18.41 -24.46 10.59
C SER A 278 -19.33 -23.71 11.56
N SER A 279 -20.53 -23.36 11.09
CA SER A 279 -21.65 -22.89 11.91
C SER A 279 -22.53 -24.03 12.45
N VAL A 280 -22.33 -25.26 11.96
CA VAL A 280 -23.13 -26.45 12.31
C VAL A 280 -23.08 -26.70 13.82
N SER A 281 -24.21 -27.08 14.42
CA SER A 281 -24.30 -27.37 15.85
C SER A 281 -23.53 -28.64 16.25
N ALA A 282 -23.08 -28.68 17.50
CA ALA A 282 -22.44 -29.87 18.07
C ALA A 282 -23.52 -30.91 18.38
N ASN A 283 -23.58 -31.97 17.59
CA ASN A 283 -24.27 -33.22 17.92
C ASN A 283 -23.24 -34.36 17.88
N ILE A 284 -23.57 -35.56 18.37
CA ILE A 284 -22.59 -36.66 18.49
C ILE A 284 -21.92 -37.02 17.16
N VAL A 285 -22.64 -36.97 16.04
CA VAL A 285 -22.11 -37.32 14.72
C VAL A 285 -21.22 -36.20 14.17
N THR A 286 -21.62 -34.94 14.34
CA THR A 286 -20.88 -33.77 13.85
C THR A 286 -19.71 -33.36 14.76
N ALA A 287 -19.77 -33.69 16.05
CA ALA A 287 -18.78 -33.33 17.07
C ALA A 287 -17.36 -33.75 16.66
N SER A 288 -17.19 -34.97 16.13
CA SER A 288 -15.89 -35.46 15.68
C SER A 288 -15.31 -34.68 14.50
N TYR A 289 -16.17 -34.13 13.62
CA TYR A 289 -15.74 -33.38 12.44
C TYR A 289 -15.40 -31.92 12.74
N ILE A 290 -16.08 -31.33 13.72
CA ILE A 290 -15.91 -29.92 14.10
C ILE A 290 -14.96 -29.73 15.30
N ALA A 291 -14.51 -30.83 15.91
CA ALA A 291 -13.57 -30.79 17.02
C ALA A 291 -12.28 -30.08 16.60
N LEU A 292 -11.81 -29.19 17.47
CA LEU A 292 -10.49 -28.60 17.36
C LEU A 292 -9.45 -29.72 17.41
N LYS A 293 -8.49 -29.67 16.49
CA LYS A 293 -7.46 -30.71 16.36
C LYS A 293 -6.65 -30.87 17.65
N PRO A 294 -6.41 -32.11 18.13
CA PRO A 294 -5.63 -32.37 19.35
C PRO A 294 -4.24 -31.73 19.34
N GLU A 295 -3.62 -31.62 18.17
CA GLU A 295 -2.33 -30.98 17.94
C GLU A 295 -2.33 -29.52 18.43
N VAL A 296 -3.42 -28.77 18.20
CA VAL A 296 -3.56 -27.40 18.69
C VAL A 296 -3.61 -27.36 20.22
N LEU A 297 -4.38 -28.25 20.84
CA LEU A 297 -4.51 -28.33 22.30
C LEU A 297 -3.21 -28.74 22.97
N ASN A 298 -2.45 -29.65 22.34
CA ASN A 298 -1.13 -30.05 22.79
C ASN A 298 -0.10 -28.91 22.65
N ALA A 299 -0.17 -28.12 21.57
CA ALA A 299 0.68 -26.95 21.38
C ALA A 299 0.42 -25.88 22.47
N VAL A 300 -0.85 -25.63 22.83
CA VAL A 300 -1.19 -24.72 23.95
C VAL A 300 -0.54 -25.16 25.27
N LYS A 301 -0.56 -26.47 25.58
CA LYS A 301 0.10 -27.02 26.78
C LYS A 301 1.63 -26.81 26.80
N GLN A 302 2.24 -26.58 25.64
CA GLN A 302 3.67 -26.32 25.48
C GLN A 302 4.01 -24.82 25.44
N GLY A 303 3.04 -23.94 25.72
CA GLY A 303 3.23 -22.48 25.64
C GLY A 303 3.23 -21.92 24.20
N LYS A 304 2.79 -22.73 23.24
CA LYS A 304 2.51 -22.32 21.85
C LYS A 304 1.01 -22.08 21.70
N GLY A 305 0.39 -22.57 20.62
CA GLY A 305 -1.06 -22.50 20.43
C GLY A 305 -1.49 -21.39 19.48
N VAL A 306 -0.66 -21.06 18.49
CA VAL A 306 -1.06 -20.21 17.37
C VAL A 306 -1.61 -21.10 16.24
N ILE A 307 -2.78 -20.74 15.72
CA ILE A 307 -3.29 -21.25 14.45
C ILE A 307 -3.19 -20.15 13.40
N LEU A 308 -3.16 -20.51 12.13
CA LEU A 308 -3.39 -19.55 11.05
C LEU A 308 -4.84 -19.63 10.61
N VAL A 309 -5.47 -18.49 10.34
CA VAL A 309 -6.86 -18.39 9.92
C VAL A 309 -6.90 -17.62 8.60
N GLU A 310 -7.74 -18.06 7.68
CA GLU A 310 -8.09 -17.32 6.46
C GLU A 310 -9.59 -17.09 6.41
N GLY A 311 -10.00 -16.05 5.69
CA GLY A 311 -11.39 -15.86 5.29
C GLY A 311 -11.57 -16.27 3.83
N TYR A 312 -12.45 -17.22 3.53
CA TYR A 312 -12.73 -17.62 2.15
C TYR A 312 -14.02 -16.97 1.60
N LYS A 313 -14.73 -16.21 2.45
CA LYS A 313 -15.83 -15.30 2.06
C LYS A 313 -16.01 -14.19 3.11
N PRO A 314 -16.72 -13.10 2.79
CA PRO A 314 -16.93 -12.01 3.73
C PRO A 314 -17.67 -12.43 5.01
N THR A 315 -17.29 -11.86 6.16
CA THR A 315 -17.98 -12.04 7.44
C THR A 315 -17.72 -10.88 8.40
N LYS A 316 -18.76 -10.50 9.16
CA LYS A 316 -18.65 -9.63 10.36
C LYS A 316 -18.94 -10.38 11.65
N ASN A 317 -19.23 -11.69 11.54
CA ASN A 317 -19.47 -12.54 12.68
C ASN A 317 -18.12 -12.96 13.29
N PRO A 318 -18.02 -13.04 14.62
CA PRO A 318 -16.76 -13.36 15.28
C PRO A 318 -16.26 -14.77 14.95
N LEU A 319 -14.96 -14.96 15.14
CA LEU A 319 -14.40 -16.29 15.38
C LEU A 319 -14.61 -16.61 16.86
N THR A 320 -15.30 -17.71 17.15
CA THR A 320 -15.66 -18.10 18.51
C THR A 320 -15.06 -19.45 18.84
N LEU A 321 -14.44 -19.55 20.02
CA LEU A 321 -14.08 -20.81 20.65
C LEU A 321 -15.18 -21.21 21.62
N GLU A 322 -15.71 -22.41 21.45
CA GLU A 322 -16.74 -22.99 22.32
C GLU A 322 -16.22 -24.29 22.95
N VAL A 323 -16.57 -24.52 24.23
CA VAL A 323 -16.28 -25.77 24.95
C VAL A 323 -17.57 -26.40 25.41
N TYR A 324 -17.71 -27.70 25.17
CA TYR A 324 -18.89 -28.48 25.50
C TYR A 324 -18.55 -29.64 26.42
N ASP A 325 -19.45 -29.96 27.36
CA ASP A 325 -19.37 -31.17 28.16
C ASP A 325 -19.80 -32.43 27.37
N LYS A 326 -19.73 -33.60 28.03
CA LYS A 326 -20.14 -34.90 27.45
C LYS A 326 -21.61 -34.95 27.02
N ASP A 327 -22.46 -34.11 27.61
CA ASP A 327 -23.89 -34.02 27.35
C ASP A 327 -24.18 -32.93 26.30
N LEU A 328 -23.12 -32.35 25.69
CA LEU A 328 -23.14 -31.29 24.69
C LEU A 328 -23.75 -29.97 25.18
N ASN A 329 -23.64 -29.69 26.48
CA ASN A 329 -23.93 -28.36 27.01
C ASN A 329 -22.70 -27.45 26.86
N LYS A 330 -22.91 -26.23 26.38
CA LYS A 330 -21.83 -25.24 26.26
C LYS A 330 -21.43 -24.74 27.65
N VAL A 331 -20.20 -25.04 28.06
CA VAL A 331 -19.65 -24.67 29.39
C VAL A 331 -18.74 -23.44 29.34
N PHE A 332 -18.21 -23.10 28.17
CA PHE A 332 -17.37 -21.92 27.97
C PHE A 332 -17.49 -21.37 26.54
N GLU A 333 -17.33 -20.06 26.42
CA GLU A 333 -17.28 -19.34 25.15
C GLU A 333 -16.37 -18.11 25.25
N THR A 334 -15.58 -17.88 24.20
CA THR A 334 -14.86 -16.61 23.99
C THR A 334 -14.78 -16.33 22.49
N SER A 335 -14.65 -15.04 22.12
CA SER A 335 -14.78 -14.60 20.73
C SER A 335 -13.77 -13.53 20.38
N LEU A 336 -13.27 -13.60 19.15
CA LEU A 336 -12.52 -12.56 18.44
C LEU A 336 -13.46 -11.87 17.46
N ASN A 337 -13.61 -10.54 17.59
CA ASN A 337 -14.40 -9.73 16.67
C ASN A 337 -13.66 -9.59 15.33
N LEU A 338 -14.36 -9.83 14.23
CA LEU A 338 -13.80 -9.81 12.88
C LEU A 338 -14.54 -8.84 11.97
N SER A 339 -13.82 -8.30 11.00
CA SER A 339 -14.36 -7.68 9.80
C SER A 339 -13.54 -8.18 8.62
N ILE A 340 -14.12 -9.08 7.82
CA ILE A 340 -13.49 -9.69 6.66
C ILE A 340 -14.34 -9.38 5.43
N ASP A 341 -13.71 -8.82 4.41
CA ASP A 341 -14.32 -8.43 3.13
C ASP A 341 -13.24 -8.46 2.03
N GLY A 342 -13.59 -8.19 0.78
CA GLY A 342 -12.60 -8.11 -0.30
C GLY A 342 -11.49 -7.09 0.02
N VAL A 343 -10.23 -7.39 -0.33
CA VAL A 343 -9.07 -6.54 0.00
C VAL A 343 -9.22 -5.11 -0.51
N GLU A 344 -9.92 -4.90 -1.62
CA GLU A 344 -10.21 -3.57 -2.18
C GLU A 344 -11.15 -2.71 -1.33
N GLN A 345 -11.78 -3.27 -0.29
CA GLN A 345 -12.57 -2.56 0.71
C GLN A 345 -11.73 -2.05 1.89
N MET A 346 -10.42 -2.34 1.89
CA MET A 346 -9.47 -1.95 2.95
C MET A 346 -8.58 -0.76 2.54
N PHE A 347 -8.64 -0.34 1.28
CA PHE A 347 -7.84 0.78 0.79
C PHE A 347 -8.57 1.63 -0.24
N ARG A 348 -8.03 2.82 -0.49
CA ARG A 348 -8.60 3.78 -1.45
C ARG A 348 -7.99 3.62 -2.83
N HIS A 349 -8.77 3.91 -3.86
CA HIS A 349 -8.31 3.80 -5.24
C HIS A 349 -8.73 5.01 -6.07
N LYS A 350 -7.81 5.50 -6.91
CA LYS A 350 -8.07 6.55 -7.89
C LYS A 350 -7.76 6.04 -9.29
N ASN A 351 -8.73 6.09 -10.18
CA ASN A 351 -8.53 5.82 -11.60
C ASN A 351 -8.34 7.13 -12.38
N LEU A 352 -7.17 7.27 -13.00
CA LEU A 352 -6.78 8.41 -13.82
C LEU A 352 -6.65 8.04 -15.30
N SER A 353 -7.05 6.83 -15.69
CA SER A 353 -6.80 6.31 -17.03
C SER A 353 -7.48 7.16 -18.11
N GLN A 354 -8.77 7.46 -17.94
CA GLN A 354 -9.49 8.30 -18.89
C GLN A 354 -8.88 9.72 -18.98
N ALA A 355 -8.51 10.30 -17.83
CA ALA A 355 -7.88 11.62 -17.78
C ALA A 355 -6.49 11.62 -18.46
N GLY A 356 -5.80 10.48 -18.43
CA GLY A 356 -4.58 10.21 -19.19
C GLY A 356 -4.77 10.03 -20.68
N GLY A 357 -6.01 10.06 -21.21
CA GLY A 357 -6.30 9.79 -22.62
C GLY A 357 -6.76 8.37 -22.92
N GLY A 358 -6.95 7.54 -21.89
CA GLY A 358 -7.44 6.17 -22.02
C GLY A 358 -8.95 6.03 -22.13
N PRO A 359 -9.45 4.80 -22.21
CA PRO A 359 -10.88 4.52 -22.24
C PRO A 359 -11.55 4.94 -20.92
N ALA A 360 -12.88 5.09 -20.97
CA ALA A 360 -13.68 5.28 -19.77
C ALA A 360 -13.57 4.05 -18.86
N PRO A 361 -13.51 4.22 -17.52
CA PRO A 361 -13.39 3.11 -16.59
C PRO A 361 -14.64 2.23 -16.62
N LEU A 362 -14.44 0.91 -16.45
CA LEU A 362 -15.53 -0.02 -16.20
C LEU A 362 -16.08 0.15 -14.76
N PRO A 363 -17.28 -0.37 -14.44
CA PRO A 363 -17.84 -0.30 -13.09
C PRO A 363 -16.94 -0.85 -11.98
N THR A 364 -16.09 -1.85 -12.29
CA THR A 364 -15.12 -2.45 -11.36
C THR A 364 -13.86 -1.60 -11.17
N GLU A 365 -13.72 -0.52 -11.93
CA GLU A 365 -12.51 0.32 -12.03
C GLU A 365 -12.78 1.76 -11.58
N ILE A 366 -13.95 2.01 -11.00
CA ILE A 366 -14.35 3.34 -10.51
C ILE A 366 -13.57 3.72 -9.25
N ASP A 367 -13.48 5.03 -9.03
CA ASP A 367 -12.84 5.61 -7.86
C ASP A 367 -13.45 5.11 -6.54
N ARG A 368 -12.59 4.85 -5.56
CA ARG A 368 -12.93 4.56 -4.16
C ARG A 368 -12.18 5.53 -3.25
N LEU A 369 -12.73 6.74 -3.07
CA LEU A 369 -12.01 7.84 -2.39
C LEU A 369 -12.39 8.01 -0.91
N LEU A 370 -13.52 7.46 -0.49
CA LEU A 370 -14.03 7.58 0.87
C LEU A 370 -13.24 6.68 1.82
N GLU A 371 -13.48 6.85 3.13
CA GLU A 371 -12.93 5.97 4.15
C GLU A 371 -13.27 4.49 3.84
N PRO A 372 -12.27 3.59 3.84
CA PRO A 372 -12.50 2.17 3.57
C PRO A 372 -13.42 1.54 4.62
N VAL A 373 -14.42 0.80 4.17
CA VAL A 373 -15.42 0.17 5.05
C VAL A 373 -14.86 -1.01 5.85
N ASN A 374 -13.78 -1.65 5.35
CA ASN A 374 -13.16 -2.83 5.95
C ASN A 374 -11.72 -2.59 6.47
N TYR A 375 -11.30 -1.33 6.64
CA TYR A 375 -10.07 -0.97 7.36
C TYR A 375 -10.11 0.54 7.62
N PRO A 376 -10.90 0.98 8.62
CA PRO A 376 -11.20 2.39 8.81
C PRO A 376 -9.95 3.20 9.17
N ASP A 377 -9.98 4.51 8.90
CA ASP A 377 -8.83 5.40 9.06
C ASP A 377 -8.33 5.44 10.50
N LYS A 378 -9.17 5.13 11.50
CA LYS A 378 -8.73 4.99 12.91
C LYS A 378 -7.59 3.98 13.08
N GLU A 379 -7.53 2.95 12.24
CA GLU A 379 -6.43 1.96 12.23
C GLU A 379 -5.16 2.50 11.54
N CYS A 380 -5.26 3.63 10.83
CA CYS A 380 -4.19 4.31 10.10
C CYS A 380 -3.73 5.62 10.80
N THR A 381 -4.03 5.81 12.08
CA THR A 381 -3.71 7.04 12.83
C THR A 381 -2.47 6.88 13.71
N GLY A 382 -1.35 6.46 13.12
CA GLY A 382 -0.09 6.21 13.82
C GLY A 382 0.72 7.47 14.20
N ASN A 383 0.15 8.59 14.65
CA ASN A 383 1.00 9.69 15.14
C ASN A 383 0.40 10.57 16.24
N GLN A 384 1.23 10.85 17.25
CA GLN A 384 0.94 11.64 18.47
C GLN A 384 0.58 13.12 18.24
N ASN A 385 0.55 13.59 16.98
CA ASN A 385 0.33 14.98 16.59
C ASN A 385 -1.00 15.22 15.84
N GLY A 386 -1.88 14.22 15.74
CA GLY A 386 -3.20 14.36 15.13
C GLY A 386 -3.23 14.52 13.59
N LYS A 387 -2.10 14.26 12.89
CA LYS A 387 -2.02 14.26 11.42
C LYS A 387 -1.79 12.84 10.90
N GLY A 388 -2.59 12.43 9.91
CA GLY A 388 -2.44 11.14 9.23
C GLY A 388 -1.22 11.11 8.31
N LYS A 389 -0.88 9.92 7.82
CA LYS A 389 0.08 9.71 6.73
C LYS A 389 -0.59 8.97 5.58
N ASN A 390 -0.22 9.32 4.35
CA ASN A 390 -0.67 8.65 3.15
C ASN A 390 0.49 7.92 2.49
N PHE A 391 0.23 6.70 2.02
CA PHE A 391 1.09 5.98 1.08
C PHE A 391 0.33 5.80 -0.22
N VAL A 392 0.85 6.37 -1.31
CA VAL A 392 0.25 6.30 -2.65
C VAL A 392 1.13 5.42 -3.52
N PHE A 393 0.57 4.37 -4.10
CA PHE A 393 1.27 3.49 -5.05
C PHE A 393 0.80 3.75 -6.48
N VAL A 394 1.77 3.92 -7.38
CA VAL A 394 1.56 4.14 -8.82
C VAL A 394 2.24 3.02 -9.60
N HIS A 395 1.45 2.21 -10.32
CA HIS A 395 1.97 1.12 -11.14
C HIS A 395 2.72 1.61 -12.40
N GLY A 396 3.37 0.66 -13.08
CA GLY A 396 4.21 0.88 -14.25
C GLY A 396 3.52 0.77 -15.62
N TYR A 397 4.36 0.49 -16.62
CA TYR A 397 4.00 0.22 -18.01
C TYR A 397 3.45 -1.20 -18.20
N ASN A 398 2.60 -1.41 -19.21
CA ASN A 398 2.00 -2.70 -19.54
C ASN A 398 1.18 -3.28 -18.36
N VAL A 399 0.42 -2.42 -17.69
CA VAL A 399 -0.49 -2.77 -16.60
C VAL A 399 -1.84 -2.15 -16.92
N ASN A 400 -2.79 -2.98 -17.35
CA ASN A 400 -4.17 -2.59 -17.60
C ASN A 400 -4.96 -2.42 -16.29
N PRO A 401 -6.22 -1.95 -16.32
CA PRO A 401 -6.98 -1.68 -15.10
C PRO A 401 -7.15 -2.89 -14.18
N GLN A 402 -7.31 -4.10 -14.75
CA GLN A 402 -7.46 -5.33 -13.94
C GLN A 402 -6.11 -5.71 -13.30
N GLU A 403 -5.03 -5.69 -14.07
CA GLU A 403 -3.67 -5.91 -13.57
C GLU A 403 -3.28 -4.86 -12.51
N SER A 404 -3.77 -3.63 -12.64
CA SER A 404 -3.57 -2.58 -11.64
C SER A 404 -4.31 -2.87 -10.33
N ARG A 405 -5.50 -3.48 -10.36
CA ARG A 405 -6.19 -3.92 -9.13
C ARG A 405 -5.32 -4.92 -8.37
N GLY A 406 -4.79 -5.93 -9.06
CA GLY A 406 -3.90 -6.92 -8.46
C GLY A 406 -2.61 -6.32 -7.92
N SER A 407 -1.94 -5.48 -8.71
CA SER A 407 -0.72 -4.77 -8.27
C SER A 407 -0.96 -3.91 -7.02
N ASN A 408 -2.09 -3.19 -6.96
CA ASN A 408 -2.45 -2.37 -5.80
C ASN A 408 -2.75 -3.24 -4.57
N ALA A 409 -3.48 -4.35 -4.75
CA ALA A 409 -3.79 -5.28 -3.67
C ALA A 409 -2.53 -5.90 -3.08
N GLU A 410 -1.62 -6.40 -3.92
CA GLU A 410 -0.33 -6.97 -3.49
C GLU A 410 0.50 -5.98 -2.67
N ILE A 411 0.68 -4.76 -3.16
CA ILE A 411 1.44 -3.74 -2.43
C ILE A 411 0.73 -3.36 -1.12
N PHE A 412 -0.60 -3.30 -1.08
CA PHE A 412 -1.35 -3.08 0.15
C PHE A 412 -1.10 -4.20 1.16
N LYS A 413 -1.30 -5.47 0.79
CA LYS A 413 -1.10 -6.64 1.67
C LYS A 413 0.32 -6.67 2.25
N ARG A 414 1.32 -6.36 1.44
CA ARG A 414 2.74 -6.33 1.87
C ARG A 414 3.04 -5.18 2.83
N MET A 415 2.46 -4.00 2.59
CA MET A 415 2.56 -2.87 3.52
C MET A 415 1.81 -3.14 4.84
N TYR A 416 0.66 -3.81 4.77
CA TYR A 416 -0.15 -4.23 5.91
C TYR A 416 0.67 -5.16 6.83
N TRP A 417 1.24 -6.24 6.29
CA TRP A 417 2.06 -7.19 7.06
C TRP A 417 3.42 -6.65 7.50
N SER A 418 3.86 -5.54 6.90
CA SER A 418 5.03 -4.80 7.37
C SER A 418 4.69 -3.83 8.51
N GLY A 419 3.43 -3.79 8.97
CA GLY A 419 2.97 -2.97 10.09
C GLY A 419 2.72 -1.50 9.72
N SER A 420 2.42 -1.20 8.46
CA SER A 420 2.10 0.16 8.03
C SER A 420 0.79 0.65 8.67
N LYS A 421 0.84 1.85 9.25
CA LYS A 421 -0.31 2.61 9.75
C LYS A 421 -0.61 3.83 8.85
N ALA A 422 -0.23 3.80 7.58
CA ALA A 422 -0.57 4.86 6.61
C ALA A 422 -1.87 4.54 5.85
N LYS A 423 -2.64 5.58 5.51
CA LYS A 423 -3.77 5.48 4.58
C LYS A 423 -3.24 5.09 3.20
N PHE A 424 -3.68 3.95 2.68
CA PHE A 424 -3.22 3.45 1.38
C PHE A 424 -4.08 3.97 0.23
N TRP A 425 -3.41 4.39 -0.85
CA TRP A 425 -4.02 4.81 -2.11
C TRP A 425 -3.40 4.08 -3.30
N GLY A 426 -4.16 3.23 -3.96
CA GLY A 426 -3.80 2.68 -5.27
C GLY A 426 -4.16 3.64 -6.40
N VAL A 427 -3.30 3.80 -7.39
CA VAL A 427 -3.55 4.68 -8.54
C VAL A 427 -3.43 3.91 -9.83
N SER A 428 -4.48 3.94 -10.64
CA SER A 428 -4.45 3.42 -12.02
C SER A 428 -4.32 4.56 -13.02
N TRP A 429 -3.51 4.38 -14.06
CA TRP A 429 -3.34 5.36 -15.14
C TRP A 429 -3.07 4.65 -16.47
N TYR A 430 -3.24 5.35 -17.59
CA TYR A 430 -3.23 4.75 -18.92
C TYR A 430 -1.82 4.41 -19.43
N GLY A 431 -1.19 3.42 -18.81
CA GLY A 431 0.16 2.92 -19.12
C GLY A 431 0.18 1.63 -19.96
N TRP A 432 -0.93 1.27 -20.62
CA TRP A 432 -1.09 0.01 -21.37
C TRP A 432 -1.58 0.20 -22.82
N GLU A 433 -1.55 1.40 -23.39
CA GLU A 433 -1.97 1.60 -24.78
C GLU A 433 -1.13 0.73 -25.73
N SER A 434 -1.78 -0.02 -26.63
CA SER A 434 -1.23 -1.07 -27.50
C SER A 434 -1.00 -2.44 -26.84
N GLN A 435 -1.51 -2.66 -25.63
CA GLN A 435 -1.53 -4.00 -25.04
C GLN A 435 -2.41 -4.95 -25.88
N GLY A 436 -1.84 -6.07 -26.29
CA GLY A 436 -2.54 -7.12 -27.02
C GLY A 436 -1.97 -8.50 -26.72
N TYR A 437 -2.74 -9.54 -27.03
CA TYR A 437 -2.30 -10.92 -26.82
C TYR A 437 -1.20 -11.30 -27.80
N MET A 438 -0.02 -11.62 -27.27
CA MET A 438 1.16 -12.05 -28.02
C MET A 438 1.46 -13.53 -27.72
N GLY A 439 0.53 -14.43 -28.05
CA GLY A 439 0.74 -15.88 -27.95
C GLY A 439 1.18 -16.35 -26.55
N PRO A 440 2.24 -17.17 -26.43
CA PRO A 440 2.67 -17.73 -25.14
C PRO A 440 3.16 -16.68 -24.14
N TRP A 441 3.40 -15.45 -24.57
CA TRP A 441 3.84 -14.34 -23.70
C TRP A 441 2.68 -13.57 -23.08
N GLY A 442 1.43 -13.96 -23.35
CA GLY A 442 0.25 -13.29 -22.81
C GLY A 442 0.09 -11.87 -23.36
N ASN A 443 -0.57 -11.01 -22.59
CA ASN A 443 -0.81 -9.63 -22.99
C ASN A 443 0.46 -8.78 -22.84
N ARG A 444 0.85 -8.10 -23.92
CA ARG A 444 2.04 -7.24 -23.96
C ARG A 444 1.76 -5.97 -24.72
N THR A 445 2.29 -4.87 -24.22
CA THR A 445 2.27 -3.57 -24.87
C THR A 445 3.48 -3.44 -25.80
N GLY A 446 3.26 -3.18 -27.08
CA GLY A 446 4.34 -3.02 -28.07
C GLY A 446 4.95 -1.62 -28.05
N ASN A 447 4.10 -0.60 -27.93
CA ASN A 447 4.48 0.81 -28.04
C ASN A 447 4.76 1.41 -26.66
N TYR A 448 6.03 1.52 -26.30
CA TYR A 448 6.45 2.16 -25.05
C TYR A 448 6.27 3.69 -25.10
N HIS A 449 6.60 4.32 -26.23
CA HIS A 449 6.66 5.77 -26.35
C HIS A 449 5.29 6.45 -26.23
N ILE A 450 4.21 5.82 -26.70
CA ILE A 450 2.85 6.37 -26.50
C ILE A 450 2.45 6.40 -25.02
N ASN A 451 2.92 5.42 -24.24
CA ASN A 451 2.64 5.36 -22.80
C ASN A 451 3.48 6.36 -21.99
N VAL A 452 4.66 6.74 -22.49
CA VAL A 452 5.41 7.90 -21.97
C VAL A 452 4.59 9.19 -22.14
N GLN A 453 3.91 9.37 -23.28
CA GLN A 453 3.04 10.53 -23.51
C GLN A 453 1.84 10.54 -22.55
N HIS A 454 1.22 9.39 -22.31
CA HIS A 454 0.14 9.28 -21.32
C HIS A 454 0.59 9.61 -19.92
N ALA A 455 1.82 9.23 -19.53
CA ALA A 455 2.39 9.61 -18.24
C ALA A 455 2.46 11.15 -18.08
N PHE A 456 2.95 11.86 -19.09
CA PHE A 456 2.97 13.33 -19.07
C PHE A 456 1.56 13.94 -19.07
N LYS A 457 0.64 13.35 -19.84
CA LYS A 457 -0.76 13.81 -19.93
C LYS A 457 -1.54 13.63 -18.63
N THR A 458 -1.29 12.55 -17.88
CA THR A 458 -1.93 12.31 -16.58
C THR A 458 -1.34 13.18 -15.46
N ALA A 459 -0.06 13.55 -15.55
CA ALA A 459 0.67 14.27 -14.51
C ALA A 459 -0.05 15.50 -13.88
N PRO A 460 -0.66 16.43 -14.63
CA PRO A 460 -1.38 17.57 -14.04
C PRO A 460 -2.59 17.16 -13.21
N ILE A 461 -3.35 16.15 -13.66
CA ILE A 461 -4.52 15.66 -12.93
C ILE A 461 -4.07 14.95 -11.65
N PHE A 462 -2.98 14.18 -11.71
CA PHE A 462 -2.42 13.53 -10.54
C PHE A 462 -1.89 14.54 -9.51
N ALA A 463 -1.27 15.64 -9.95
CA ALA A 463 -0.85 16.72 -9.05
C ALA A 463 -2.01 17.33 -8.27
N ASN A 464 -3.13 17.60 -8.95
CA ASN A 464 -4.34 18.10 -8.31
C ASN A 464 -4.92 17.10 -7.30
N PHE A 465 -4.96 15.81 -7.66
CA PHE A 465 -5.41 14.77 -6.75
C PHE A 465 -4.54 14.69 -5.48
N ILE A 466 -3.21 14.72 -5.62
CA ILE A 466 -2.30 14.71 -4.47
C ILE A 466 -2.51 15.93 -3.57
N ASN A 467 -2.57 17.13 -4.14
CA ASN A 467 -2.63 18.37 -3.38
C ASN A 467 -3.98 18.56 -2.67
N TRP A 468 -5.08 18.24 -3.34
CA TRP A 468 -6.42 18.58 -2.85
C TRP A 468 -7.15 17.43 -2.19
N THR A 469 -6.91 16.19 -2.62
CA THR A 469 -7.61 15.02 -2.09
C THR A 469 -6.76 14.26 -1.08
N VAL A 470 -5.54 13.89 -1.44
CA VAL A 470 -4.70 13.04 -0.57
C VAL A 470 -4.11 13.86 0.58
N SER A 471 -3.55 15.03 0.28
CA SER A 471 -2.86 15.90 1.25
C SER A 471 -3.73 17.05 1.76
N GLY A 472 -5.00 17.11 1.35
CA GLY A 472 -5.91 18.23 1.64
C GLY A 472 -6.25 18.38 3.12
N ASP A 473 -6.14 17.31 3.91
CA ASP A 473 -6.31 17.31 5.37
C ASP A 473 -5.01 17.67 6.13
N GLY A 474 -3.92 18.00 5.41
CA GLY A 474 -2.62 18.30 5.97
C GLY A 474 -1.79 17.08 6.38
N SER A 475 -2.20 15.87 5.99
CA SER A 475 -1.43 14.63 6.15
C SER A 475 -0.16 14.65 5.30
N ASP A 476 0.90 14.00 5.80
CA ASP A 476 2.12 13.79 5.03
C ASP A 476 1.88 12.71 3.95
N THR A 477 2.32 12.97 2.73
CA THR A 477 2.10 12.07 1.59
C THR A 477 3.43 11.53 1.06
N VAL A 478 3.52 10.20 1.06
CA VAL A 478 4.60 9.45 0.41
C VAL A 478 4.06 8.79 -0.85
N VAL A 479 4.76 8.94 -1.97
CA VAL A 479 4.40 8.29 -3.23
C VAL A 479 5.49 7.29 -3.60
N ALA A 480 5.11 6.05 -3.89
CA ALA A 480 5.97 5.05 -4.50
C ALA A 480 5.49 4.79 -5.93
N ALA A 481 6.41 4.85 -6.89
CA ALA A 481 6.09 4.57 -8.28
C ALA A 481 7.01 3.49 -8.83
N HIS A 482 6.42 2.53 -9.55
CA HIS A 482 7.16 1.45 -10.20
C HIS A 482 7.36 1.73 -11.69
N SER A 483 8.53 1.38 -12.24
CA SER A 483 8.76 1.39 -13.69
C SER A 483 8.45 2.75 -14.33
N LEU A 484 7.66 2.78 -15.42
CA LEU A 484 7.24 4.00 -16.12
C LEU A 484 6.34 4.92 -15.29
N GLY A 485 5.71 4.44 -14.21
CA GLY A 485 5.02 5.29 -13.24
C GLY A 485 5.93 6.39 -12.68
N ASN A 486 7.25 6.17 -12.70
CA ASN A 486 8.22 7.19 -12.31
C ASN A 486 8.28 8.40 -13.25
N MET A 487 7.97 8.23 -14.54
CA MET A 487 7.84 9.36 -15.47
C MET A 487 6.65 10.25 -15.08
N LEU A 488 5.52 9.61 -14.75
CA LEU A 488 4.31 10.28 -14.27
C LEU A 488 4.61 11.08 -12.99
N VAL A 489 5.14 10.43 -11.95
CA VAL A 489 5.37 11.08 -10.65
C VAL A 489 6.46 12.16 -10.74
N SER A 490 7.54 11.90 -11.48
CA SER A 490 8.59 12.91 -11.71
C SER A 490 8.02 14.15 -12.40
N SER A 491 7.18 13.99 -13.44
CA SER A 491 6.49 15.09 -14.09
C SER A 491 5.51 15.81 -13.15
N THR A 492 4.70 15.06 -12.39
CA THR A 492 3.75 15.58 -11.41
C THR A 492 4.41 16.49 -10.37
N MET A 493 5.58 16.12 -9.86
CA MET A 493 6.34 16.95 -8.92
C MET A 493 7.07 18.10 -9.62
N ASN A 494 7.79 17.81 -10.70
CA ASN A 494 8.68 18.77 -11.36
C ASN A 494 7.89 19.87 -12.09
N ASP A 495 6.91 19.49 -12.90
CA ASP A 495 6.19 20.41 -13.79
C ASP A 495 4.96 21.00 -13.12
N TRP A 496 4.28 20.20 -12.29
CA TRP A 496 2.97 20.54 -11.71
C TRP A 496 3.01 20.79 -10.21
N LYS A 497 4.21 20.76 -9.60
CA LYS A 497 4.48 21.18 -8.22
C LYS A 497 3.59 20.47 -7.19
N ALA A 498 3.35 19.17 -7.39
CA ALA A 498 2.66 18.35 -6.40
C ALA A 498 3.41 18.30 -5.07
N ASN A 499 2.68 18.44 -3.96
CA ASN A 499 3.21 18.41 -2.61
C ASN A 499 3.37 16.96 -2.13
N ILE A 500 4.48 16.35 -2.55
CA ILE A 500 4.88 15.01 -2.11
C ILE A 500 6.01 15.18 -1.09
N ASN A 501 5.83 14.62 0.11
CA ASN A 501 6.79 14.70 1.21
C ASN A 501 7.97 13.75 0.99
N LYS A 502 7.71 12.54 0.46
CA LYS A 502 8.74 11.57 0.06
C LYS A 502 8.33 10.84 -1.21
N TYR A 503 9.28 10.60 -2.09
CA TYR A 503 9.07 9.91 -3.35
C TYR A 503 10.02 8.72 -3.47
N PHE A 504 9.46 7.51 -3.49
CA PHE A 504 10.18 6.26 -3.68
C PHE A 504 10.15 5.89 -5.16
N LEU A 505 11.31 6.03 -5.81
CA LEU A 505 11.52 5.63 -7.20
C LEU A 505 11.86 4.14 -7.22
N VAL A 506 10.89 3.29 -7.55
CA VAL A 506 11.09 1.84 -7.58
C VAL A 506 11.33 1.39 -9.00
N ASN A 507 12.53 0.88 -9.30
CA ASN A 507 12.89 0.39 -10.63
C ASN A 507 12.48 1.40 -11.73
N ALA A 508 12.92 2.65 -11.62
CA ALA A 508 12.46 3.74 -12.49
C ALA A 508 12.86 3.59 -13.97
N ALA A 509 11.85 3.53 -14.86
CA ALA A 509 12.01 3.52 -16.31
C ALA A 509 12.24 4.94 -16.87
N VAL A 510 13.24 5.63 -16.33
CA VAL A 510 13.61 7.00 -16.68
C VAL A 510 15.13 7.06 -16.77
N ALA A 511 15.66 7.74 -17.79
CA ALA A 511 17.11 7.87 -18.00
C ALA A 511 17.77 8.61 -16.82
N LEU A 512 18.96 8.17 -16.39
CA LEU A 512 19.75 8.84 -15.36
C LEU A 512 19.98 10.33 -15.66
N GLU A 513 20.20 10.69 -16.93
CA GLU A 513 20.41 12.10 -17.31
C GLU A 513 19.21 13.01 -17.04
N ALA A 514 17.99 12.45 -16.89
CA ALA A 514 16.82 13.20 -16.46
C ALA A 514 16.95 13.72 -15.02
N TYR A 515 17.69 13.00 -14.18
CA TYR A 515 17.99 13.37 -12.81
C TYR A 515 19.36 14.04 -12.66
N GLY A 516 19.95 14.51 -13.76
CA GLY A 516 21.16 15.34 -13.74
C GLY A 516 22.49 14.60 -13.91
N ASP A 517 22.46 13.29 -14.15
CA ASP A 517 23.67 12.56 -14.54
C ASP A 517 24.17 13.01 -15.92
N THR A 518 25.49 13.04 -16.09
CA THR A 518 26.13 13.58 -17.31
C THR A 518 26.96 12.57 -18.09
N GLU A 519 27.30 11.43 -17.47
CA GLU A 519 28.10 10.39 -18.08
C GLU A 519 27.23 9.52 -19.00
N LYS A 520 27.47 9.63 -20.31
CA LYS A 520 26.86 8.76 -21.32
C LYS A 520 27.45 7.35 -21.24
N ASP A 521 26.63 6.35 -21.57
CA ASP A 521 27.08 4.99 -21.80
C ASP A 521 27.28 4.77 -23.30
N PRO A 522 28.49 4.36 -23.77
CA PRO A 522 28.72 4.09 -25.19
C PRO A 522 27.76 3.06 -25.78
N ASN A 523 27.24 2.11 -25.00
CA ASN A 523 26.30 1.08 -25.45
C ASN A 523 24.86 1.61 -25.63
N MET A 524 24.55 2.81 -25.13
CA MET A 524 23.30 3.52 -25.42
C MET A 524 23.35 4.29 -26.75
N VAL A 525 24.51 4.37 -27.39
CA VAL A 525 24.69 4.92 -28.74
C VAL A 525 24.54 3.79 -29.75
N HIS A 526 23.70 3.98 -30.78
CA HIS A 526 23.57 2.99 -31.86
C HIS A 526 24.90 2.81 -32.60
N LEU A 527 25.27 1.57 -32.94
CA LEU A 527 26.58 1.22 -33.49
C LEU A 527 26.96 2.05 -34.74
N ASP A 528 26.03 2.22 -35.68
CA ASP A 528 26.21 3.06 -36.88
C ASP A 528 26.62 4.52 -36.59
N TRP A 529 26.33 5.03 -35.39
CA TRP A 529 26.63 6.41 -34.99
C TRP A 529 27.95 6.56 -34.23
N SER A 530 28.66 5.44 -33.95
CA SER A 530 29.88 5.40 -33.13
C SER A 530 30.99 6.37 -33.55
N ASN A 531 31.13 6.64 -34.86
CA ASN A 531 32.15 7.54 -35.40
C ASN A 531 31.65 8.98 -35.67
N TYR A 532 30.37 9.27 -35.42
CA TYR A 532 29.76 10.58 -35.64
C TYR A 532 29.78 11.39 -34.34
N ASN A 533 30.21 12.65 -34.44
CA ASN A 533 30.32 13.54 -33.29
C ASN A 533 28.94 13.81 -32.65
N GLU A 534 28.91 13.91 -31.32
CA GLU A 534 27.71 14.19 -30.52
C GLU A 534 26.90 15.38 -31.01
N ARG A 535 27.54 16.40 -31.60
CA ARG A 535 26.86 17.57 -32.18
C ARG A 535 25.82 17.23 -33.24
N LEU A 536 25.89 16.04 -33.83
CA LEU A 536 25.01 15.53 -34.87
C LEU A 536 23.83 14.72 -34.32
N TRP A 537 23.90 14.31 -33.05
CA TRP A 537 22.92 13.40 -32.45
C TRP A 537 21.60 14.12 -32.16
N ALA A 538 20.48 13.40 -32.28
CA ALA A 538 19.16 13.94 -31.92
C ALA A 538 19.11 14.41 -30.45
N SER A 539 19.75 13.67 -29.56
CA SER A 539 19.85 13.97 -28.12
C SER A 539 20.60 15.26 -27.79
N GLU A 540 21.47 15.74 -28.67
CA GLU A 540 22.21 17.00 -28.51
C GLU A 540 21.69 18.13 -29.41
N TRP A 541 20.67 17.88 -30.23
CA TRP A 541 20.14 18.87 -31.16
C TRP A 541 19.62 20.13 -30.45
N HIS A 542 19.08 19.94 -29.23
CA HIS A 542 18.61 21.04 -28.38
C HIS A 542 19.69 22.11 -28.14
N THR A 543 20.97 21.74 -28.13
CA THR A 543 22.11 22.65 -27.85
C THR A 543 22.30 23.72 -28.91
N LYS A 544 21.68 23.57 -30.09
CA LYS A 544 21.73 24.57 -31.16
C LYS A 544 20.77 25.73 -30.91
N PHE A 545 19.89 25.61 -29.92
CA PHE A 545 18.87 26.58 -29.58
C PHE A 545 19.10 27.10 -28.16
N THR A 546 18.77 28.37 -27.95
CA THR A 546 18.82 29.02 -26.63
C THR A 546 17.42 29.37 -26.18
N THR A 547 17.19 29.41 -24.87
CA THR A 547 15.94 29.94 -24.30
C THR A 547 15.66 31.34 -24.85
N PRO A 548 14.41 31.66 -25.27
CA PRO A 548 13.15 30.95 -25.00
C PRO A 548 12.72 29.91 -26.05
N ASP A 549 13.56 29.56 -27.03
CA ASP A 549 13.17 28.61 -28.10
C ASP A 549 12.78 27.24 -27.54
N GLY A 550 11.58 26.75 -27.86
CA GLY A 550 11.04 25.48 -27.37
C GLY A 550 11.92 24.26 -27.70
N ARG A 551 12.68 24.31 -28.81
CA ARG A 551 13.61 23.25 -29.22
C ARG A 551 14.77 23.07 -28.25
N SER A 552 15.13 24.11 -27.50
CA SER A 552 16.16 24.04 -26.45
C SER A 552 15.80 23.09 -25.29
N LYS A 553 14.50 22.71 -25.19
CA LYS A 553 13.97 21.79 -24.18
C LYS A 553 13.77 20.35 -24.68
N LEU A 554 14.13 20.05 -25.94
CA LEU A 554 14.04 18.70 -26.51
C LEU A 554 15.25 17.84 -26.09
N THR A 555 15.36 17.60 -24.79
CA THR A 555 16.40 16.76 -24.20
C THR A 555 15.92 16.09 -22.93
N TRP A 556 16.43 14.89 -22.67
CA TRP A 556 16.27 14.24 -21.37
C TRP A 556 17.18 14.84 -20.31
N ARG A 557 18.29 15.50 -20.69
CA ARG A 557 19.23 16.07 -19.74
C ARG A 557 18.55 17.08 -18.83
N ASN A 558 18.69 16.86 -17.53
CA ASN A 558 18.14 17.71 -16.47
C ASN A 558 16.61 17.87 -16.51
N ARG A 559 15.87 16.95 -17.14
CA ARG A 559 14.42 17.06 -17.32
C ARG A 559 13.65 17.14 -16.00
N PHE A 560 14.18 16.51 -14.94
CA PHE A 560 13.57 16.42 -13.62
C PHE A 560 14.52 16.87 -12.49
N THR A 561 15.44 17.80 -12.76
CA THR A 561 16.38 18.28 -11.74
C THR A 561 15.80 19.26 -10.73
N ASP A 562 14.58 19.78 -10.96
CA ASP A 562 13.91 20.65 -9.97
C ASP A 562 13.28 19.84 -8.82
N LEU A 563 13.39 18.51 -8.86
CA LEU A 563 12.92 17.65 -7.79
C LEU A 563 13.75 17.86 -6.50
N PRO A 564 13.10 17.96 -5.32
CA PRO A 564 13.78 18.14 -4.05
C PRO A 564 14.53 16.86 -3.64
N LYS A 565 15.86 16.88 -3.75
CA LYS A 565 16.76 15.74 -3.52
C LYS A 565 16.56 15.06 -2.17
N ASP A 566 16.32 15.82 -1.12
CA ASP A 566 16.09 15.36 0.25
C ASP A 566 14.82 14.52 0.41
N ARG A 567 13.93 14.54 -0.58
CA ARG A 567 12.67 13.79 -0.59
C ARG A 567 12.72 12.53 -1.46
N LEU A 568 13.78 12.33 -2.25
CA LEU A 568 13.87 11.25 -3.23
C LEU A 568 14.58 10.02 -2.64
N TYR A 569 14.04 8.83 -2.89
CA TYR A 569 14.64 7.56 -2.52
C TYR A 569 14.61 6.65 -3.75
N ASN A 570 15.77 6.33 -4.31
CA ASN A 570 15.92 5.44 -5.45
C ASN A 570 16.09 4.00 -4.97
N TYR A 571 15.05 3.19 -5.15
CA TYR A 571 15.08 1.75 -4.97
C TYR A 571 15.26 1.11 -6.35
N TYR A 572 16.51 0.93 -6.75
CA TYR A 572 16.89 0.33 -8.03
C TYR A 572 17.27 -1.14 -7.83
N SER A 573 17.33 -1.92 -8.89
CA SER A 573 17.90 -3.28 -8.82
C SER A 573 19.01 -3.46 -9.85
N SER A 574 20.23 -3.73 -9.39
CA SER A 574 21.31 -4.16 -10.27
C SER A 574 21.08 -5.55 -10.89
N GLY A 575 20.03 -6.26 -10.47
CA GLY A 575 19.55 -7.50 -11.08
C GLY A 575 18.63 -7.27 -12.29
N ASP A 576 17.93 -6.14 -12.34
CA ASP A 576 16.81 -5.86 -13.24
C ASP A 576 17.16 -6.07 -14.73
N GLN A 577 16.56 -7.08 -15.33
CA GLN A 577 16.79 -7.49 -16.71
C GLN A 577 16.24 -6.50 -17.73
N VAL A 578 15.13 -5.82 -17.43
CA VAL A 578 14.46 -4.86 -18.33
C VAL A 578 15.36 -3.65 -18.59
N PHE A 579 16.08 -3.21 -17.57
CA PHE A 579 16.97 -2.05 -17.62
C PHE A 579 18.43 -2.36 -17.93
N ARG A 580 18.78 -3.62 -18.21
CA ARG A 580 20.11 -3.94 -18.74
C ARG A 580 20.33 -3.16 -20.04
N ILE A 581 21.57 -2.75 -20.28
CA ILE A 581 21.96 -2.06 -21.51
C ILE A 581 22.42 -3.12 -22.52
N HIS A 582 21.80 -3.13 -23.70
CA HIS A 582 22.20 -4.00 -24.80
C HIS A 582 23.61 -3.60 -25.31
N PRO A 583 24.61 -4.50 -25.31
CA PRO A 583 26.00 -4.16 -25.62
C PRO A 583 26.22 -3.83 -27.11
N ASN A 584 27.18 -2.96 -27.41
CA ASN A 584 27.66 -2.69 -28.77
C ASN A 584 28.74 -3.71 -29.16
N GLN A 585 28.36 -4.91 -29.58
CA GLN A 585 29.29 -5.92 -30.10
C GLN A 585 28.76 -6.55 -31.40
N GLU A 586 29.65 -6.82 -32.36
CA GLU A 586 29.33 -7.32 -33.71
C GLU A 586 29.09 -8.85 -33.79
N ASN A 587 29.31 -9.60 -32.71
CA ASN A 587 28.94 -11.01 -32.57
C ASN A 587 29.47 -11.50 -31.21
N LEU A 588 28.58 -11.73 -30.24
CA LEU A 588 28.90 -12.59 -29.10
C LEU A 588 28.02 -13.82 -29.17
N PHE A 589 28.63 -14.98 -28.93
CA PHE A 589 28.01 -16.27 -28.61
C PHE A 589 26.71 -16.15 -27.78
N GLY A 590 25.58 -15.88 -28.44
CA GLY A 590 24.24 -15.82 -27.83
C GLY A 590 23.69 -14.44 -27.44
N ALA A 591 24.40 -13.32 -27.62
CA ALA A 591 23.75 -12.00 -27.59
C ALA A 591 23.30 -11.66 -29.02
N PRO A 592 21.99 -11.49 -29.29
CA PRO A 592 21.58 -11.19 -30.65
C PRO A 592 22.18 -9.86 -31.11
N ASP A 593 22.61 -9.83 -32.38
CA ASP A 593 22.92 -8.60 -33.11
C ASP A 593 21.82 -7.56 -32.86
N LEU A 594 22.17 -6.26 -32.92
CA LEU A 594 21.12 -5.23 -33.00
C LEU A 594 20.21 -5.62 -34.17
N PRO A 595 18.89 -5.77 -33.96
CA PRO A 595 18.03 -6.42 -34.94
C PRO A 595 18.16 -5.74 -36.29
N GLY A 596 18.65 -6.49 -37.29
CA GLY A 596 18.72 -6.02 -38.66
C GLY A 596 17.35 -6.07 -39.33
N LEU A 597 17.23 -5.44 -40.51
CA LEU A 597 16.02 -5.54 -41.36
C LEU A 597 15.64 -7.01 -41.66
N GLU A 598 16.61 -7.92 -41.71
CA GLU A 598 16.40 -9.35 -41.95
C GLU A 598 15.83 -10.10 -40.72
N ASP A 599 16.12 -9.64 -39.50
CA ASP A 599 15.57 -10.24 -38.25
C ASP A 599 14.10 -9.84 -38.02
N ILE A 600 13.72 -8.65 -38.51
CA ILE A 600 12.34 -8.15 -38.53
C ILE A 600 11.47 -8.98 -39.48
N ASN A 601 11.98 -9.27 -40.68
CA ASN A 601 11.25 -10.04 -41.70
C ASN A 601 11.20 -11.55 -41.43
N SER A 602 12.15 -12.09 -40.66
CA SER A 602 12.24 -13.53 -40.34
C SER A 602 11.52 -13.93 -39.04
N GLY A 603 10.93 -12.98 -38.31
CA GLY A 603 10.31 -13.23 -37.00
C GLY A 603 11.32 -13.49 -35.88
N LYS A 604 12.64 -13.41 -36.15
CA LYS A 604 13.71 -13.56 -35.14
C LYS A 604 13.74 -12.40 -34.14
N VAL A 605 13.20 -11.23 -34.48
CA VAL A 605 12.97 -10.14 -33.51
C VAL A 605 12.09 -10.60 -32.34
N LEU A 606 11.12 -11.50 -32.55
CA LEU A 606 10.33 -12.09 -31.47
C LEU A 606 11.19 -12.99 -30.54
N ASN A 607 12.32 -13.51 -31.04
CA ASN A 607 13.29 -14.23 -30.22
C ASN A 607 14.32 -13.30 -29.53
N ILE A 608 14.62 -12.12 -30.08
CA ILE A 608 15.41 -11.09 -29.37
C ILE A 608 14.56 -10.45 -28.25
N LEU A 609 13.24 -10.44 -28.47
CA LEU A 609 12.19 -10.15 -27.51
C LEU A 609 11.93 -11.29 -26.51
N TYR A 610 12.80 -12.31 -26.41
CA TYR A 610 12.76 -13.28 -25.29
C TYR A 610 12.79 -12.49 -23.95
N VAL A 611 11.64 -12.45 -23.30
CA VAL A 611 11.45 -12.28 -21.85
C VAL A 611 11.76 -10.89 -21.22
N GLY A 612 11.66 -9.81 -21.99
CA GLY A 612 11.71 -8.44 -21.44
C GLY A 612 13.12 -7.92 -21.12
N THR A 613 14.15 -8.74 -21.24
CA THR A 613 15.55 -8.34 -21.04
C THR A 613 15.98 -7.29 -22.08
N TYR A 614 16.73 -6.27 -21.64
CA TYR A 614 17.17 -5.10 -22.42
C TYR A 614 16.07 -4.19 -22.96
N SER A 615 14.79 -4.53 -22.75
CA SER A 615 13.67 -3.92 -23.48
C SER A 615 13.64 -2.40 -23.37
N TRP A 616 13.95 -1.82 -22.21
CA TRP A 616 14.02 -0.36 -22.08
C TRP A 616 15.15 0.26 -22.89
N SER A 617 16.37 -0.32 -22.82
CA SER A 617 17.52 0.22 -23.56
C SER A 617 17.33 0.13 -25.08
N LEU A 618 16.67 -0.93 -25.56
CA LEU A 618 16.34 -1.09 -26.98
C LEU A 618 15.32 -0.04 -27.46
N GLN A 619 14.32 0.31 -26.65
CA GLN A 619 13.36 1.38 -26.95
C GLN A 619 14.02 2.74 -27.19
N GLU A 620 15.20 2.97 -26.59
CA GLU A 620 15.99 4.20 -26.77
C GLU A 620 17.01 4.06 -27.91
N LYS A 621 17.70 2.90 -27.99
CA LYS A 621 18.75 2.62 -28.98
C LYS A 621 18.21 2.42 -30.39
N LEU A 622 16.94 2.05 -30.56
CA LEU A 622 16.31 1.81 -31.86
C LEU A 622 15.39 2.95 -32.33
N LYS A 623 15.36 4.10 -31.65
CA LYS A 623 14.67 5.29 -32.16
C LYS A 623 15.24 5.68 -33.53
N GLY A 624 14.37 5.89 -34.52
CA GLY A 624 14.75 6.17 -35.90
C GLY A 624 15.21 4.99 -36.75
N ARG A 625 15.20 3.75 -36.21
CA ARG A 625 15.74 2.56 -36.86
C ARG A 625 14.67 1.55 -37.29
N MET A 626 13.44 1.71 -36.83
CA MET A 626 12.38 0.72 -37.04
C MET A 626 11.66 0.95 -38.37
N ALA A 627 11.17 -0.13 -38.98
CA ALA A 627 10.30 -0.06 -40.16
C ALA A 627 8.84 0.23 -39.81
N VAL A 628 8.42 -0.13 -38.60
CA VAL A 628 7.07 0.09 -38.07
C VAL A 628 7.17 0.87 -36.76
N GLU A 629 6.38 1.92 -36.64
CA GLU A 629 6.35 2.78 -35.45
C GLU A 629 5.75 2.02 -34.26
N GLY A 630 6.32 2.22 -33.06
CA GLY A 630 5.77 1.69 -31.82
C GLY A 630 6.07 0.21 -31.55
N TYR A 631 7.08 -0.37 -32.20
CA TYR A 631 7.64 -1.67 -31.83
C TYR A 631 9.12 -1.48 -31.51
N THR A 632 9.51 -1.62 -30.23
CA THR A 632 10.90 -1.53 -29.74
C THR A 632 11.67 -0.23 -30.07
N GLY A 633 11.04 0.76 -30.69
CA GLY A 633 11.67 1.96 -31.22
C GLY A 633 10.69 2.76 -32.10
N SER A 634 11.24 3.68 -32.89
CA SER A 634 10.49 4.57 -33.79
C SER A 634 11.08 4.56 -35.21
N THR A 635 10.33 5.09 -36.18
CA THR A 635 10.72 5.16 -37.60
C THR A 635 11.49 6.43 -37.97
N TYR A 636 11.67 7.35 -37.02
CA TYR A 636 12.28 8.66 -37.22
C TYR A 636 12.98 9.15 -35.94
N GLY A 637 13.70 10.26 -36.00
CA GLY A 637 14.47 10.78 -34.87
C GLY A 637 15.67 9.89 -34.54
N GLY A 638 16.15 9.98 -33.31
CA GLY A 638 17.14 9.10 -32.72
C GLY A 638 18.37 8.91 -33.59
N TRP A 639 18.49 7.68 -34.09
CA TRP A 639 19.63 7.17 -34.83
C TRP A 639 19.30 6.91 -36.31
N GLY A 640 18.16 7.41 -36.80
CA GLY A 640 17.85 7.42 -38.22
C GLY A 640 18.62 8.54 -38.92
N PHE A 641 19.23 8.29 -40.07
CA PHE A 641 19.97 9.32 -40.83
C PHE A 641 19.03 10.13 -41.73
N ASN A 642 19.24 11.45 -41.84
CA ASN A 642 18.56 12.29 -42.83
C ASN A 642 19.22 12.09 -44.21
N LEU A 643 18.80 11.05 -44.92
CA LEU A 643 19.35 10.68 -46.22
C LEU A 643 18.90 11.60 -47.37
N ASN A 644 17.88 12.43 -47.14
CA ASN A 644 17.42 13.40 -48.14
C ASN A 644 18.45 14.52 -48.35
N ASP A 645 19.06 15.00 -47.26
CA ASP A 645 20.09 16.04 -47.32
C ASP A 645 21.52 15.48 -47.32
N TYR A 646 21.75 14.32 -46.68
CA TYR A 646 23.09 13.82 -46.38
C TYR A 646 23.34 12.38 -46.84
N SER A 647 22.99 12.03 -48.08
CA SER A 647 23.31 10.72 -48.67
C SER A 647 24.56 10.74 -49.55
N GLU A 648 25.24 9.59 -49.64
CA GLU A 648 26.36 9.41 -50.57
C GLU A 648 25.84 9.25 -52.02
N PRO A 649 26.36 10.03 -53.00
CA PRO A 649 25.88 9.97 -54.38
C PRO A 649 26.02 8.60 -55.06
N ALA A 650 27.00 7.80 -54.62
CA ALA A 650 27.36 6.51 -55.22
C ALA A 650 26.77 5.30 -54.48
N SER A 651 26.10 5.50 -53.34
CA SER A 651 25.52 4.42 -52.51
C SER A 651 24.12 4.81 -52.05
N PHE A 652 23.11 4.45 -52.85
CA PHE A 652 21.70 4.63 -52.47
C PHE A 652 21.46 4.06 -51.06
N GLY A 653 20.98 4.91 -50.15
CA GLY A 653 20.61 4.50 -48.79
C GLY A 653 21.72 4.61 -47.73
N LYS A 654 22.90 5.17 -48.03
CA LYS A 654 23.96 5.39 -47.03
C LYS A 654 24.16 6.88 -46.69
N PRO A 655 24.39 7.23 -45.41
CA PRO A 655 24.76 8.58 -45.02
C PRO A 655 26.18 8.92 -45.49
N ILE A 656 26.48 10.21 -45.69
CA ILE A 656 27.85 10.68 -45.93
C ILE A 656 28.80 10.26 -44.79
N SER A 657 30.06 9.97 -45.12
CA SER A 657 31.08 9.58 -44.13
C SER A 657 31.17 10.53 -42.92
N SER A 658 31.53 9.98 -41.75
CA SER A 658 31.70 10.76 -40.51
C SER A 658 32.72 11.89 -40.64
N LEU A 659 33.76 11.72 -41.48
CA LEU A 659 34.74 12.78 -41.78
C LEU A 659 34.07 14.02 -42.39
N LEU A 660 33.10 13.83 -43.29
CA LEU A 660 32.35 14.93 -43.90
C LEU A 660 31.26 15.45 -42.95
N ALA A 661 30.48 14.55 -42.37
CA ALA A 661 29.36 14.90 -41.49
C ALA A 661 29.80 15.73 -40.28
N ASN A 662 30.95 15.39 -39.67
CA ASN A 662 31.46 16.09 -38.49
C ASN A 662 31.85 17.55 -38.76
N ASN A 663 31.99 17.94 -40.04
CA ASN A 663 32.31 19.30 -40.47
C ASN A 663 31.08 20.13 -40.90
N ILE A 664 29.85 19.59 -40.78
CA ILE A 664 28.62 20.35 -41.12
C ILE A 664 28.48 21.58 -40.20
N PRO A 665 28.25 22.78 -40.75
CA PRO A 665 28.06 24.00 -39.97
C PRO A 665 26.89 23.94 -38.98
N GLU A 666 27.05 24.53 -37.78
CA GLU A 666 26.01 24.59 -36.74
C GLU A 666 24.66 25.12 -37.26
N ASN A 667 24.69 26.18 -38.07
CA ASN A 667 23.49 26.83 -38.57
C ASN A 667 22.71 25.95 -39.54
N GLU A 668 23.41 25.09 -40.30
CA GLU A 668 22.75 24.15 -41.20
C GLU A 668 22.02 23.06 -40.40
N LEU A 669 22.63 22.56 -39.32
CA LEU A 669 22.02 21.55 -38.46
C LEU A 669 20.74 22.02 -37.75
N LYS A 670 20.45 23.32 -37.71
CA LYS A 670 19.18 23.85 -37.16
C LYS A 670 17.99 23.58 -38.06
N THR A 671 18.18 23.68 -39.38
CA THR A 671 17.11 23.54 -40.38
C THR A 671 17.21 22.22 -41.15
N LYS A 672 18.38 21.58 -41.13
CA LYS A 672 18.68 20.28 -41.74
C LYS A 672 19.46 19.41 -40.75
N PRO A 673 18.80 18.86 -39.72
CA PRO A 673 19.48 17.97 -38.79
C PRO A 673 20.02 16.73 -39.51
N PHE A 674 21.13 16.20 -39.00
CA PHE A 674 21.77 15.01 -39.56
C PHE A 674 20.96 13.74 -39.27
N PHE A 675 20.19 13.74 -38.17
CA PHE A 675 19.20 12.71 -37.89
C PHE A 675 17.89 12.96 -38.65
N ASN A 676 17.16 11.89 -38.94
CA ASN A 676 15.91 11.93 -39.68
C ASN A 676 14.78 12.56 -38.85
N ILE A 677 13.88 13.31 -39.49
CA ILE A 677 12.67 13.85 -38.88
C ILE A 677 11.44 13.28 -39.59
N LYS A 678 10.38 12.98 -38.83
CA LYS A 678 9.10 12.53 -39.40
C LYS A 678 8.58 13.60 -40.34
N GLN A 679 8.08 13.22 -41.53
CA GLN A 679 7.58 14.20 -42.50
C GLN A 679 6.47 15.11 -41.92
N SER A 680 5.61 14.55 -41.07
CA SER A 680 4.57 15.29 -40.33
C SER A 680 5.11 16.35 -39.36
N ASP A 681 6.40 16.27 -39.05
CA ASP A 681 7.09 17.12 -38.08
C ASP A 681 7.99 18.16 -38.77
N SER A 682 7.80 18.38 -40.08
CA SER A 682 8.53 19.40 -40.86
C SER A 682 8.46 20.82 -40.29
N SER A 683 7.40 21.16 -39.54
CA SER A 683 7.31 22.43 -38.80
C SER A 683 8.39 22.57 -37.73
N LEU A 684 8.95 21.48 -37.21
CA LEU A 684 9.98 21.49 -36.16
C LEU A 684 11.27 22.19 -36.61
N ILE A 685 11.64 22.05 -37.88
CA ILE A 685 12.86 22.63 -38.47
C ILE A 685 12.63 24.02 -39.09
N ASN A 686 11.40 24.52 -39.04
CA ASN A 686 11.10 25.86 -39.50
C ASN A 686 11.63 26.90 -38.51
N GLU A 687 12.26 27.96 -39.00
CA GLU A 687 12.84 29.01 -38.15
C GLU A 687 11.77 29.78 -37.35
N LEU A 688 10.60 30.03 -37.96
CA LEU A 688 9.53 30.84 -37.39
C LEU A 688 8.58 30.01 -36.50
N THR A 689 8.22 28.79 -36.93
CA THR A 689 7.19 27.98 -36.24
C THR A 689 7.77 26.85 -35.38
N GLY A 690 9.06 26.54 -35.50
CA GLY A 690 9.66 25.37 -34.85
C GLY A 690 9.70 25.44 -33.33
N SER A 691 9.85 26.64 -32.76
CA SER A 691 9.81 26.82 -31.30
C SER A 691 8.44 26.46 -30.71
N ASP A 692 7.36 26.98 -31.30
CA ASP A 692 6.00 26.74 -30.85
C ASP A 692 5.60 25.27 -31.08
N TYR A 693 5.97 24.73 -32.26
CA TYR A 693 5.75 23.33 -32.58
C TYR A 693 6.45 22.40 -31.56
N ALA A 694 7.71 22.68 -31.22
CA ALA A 694 8.45 21.92 -30.21
C ALA A 694 7.82 22.03 -28.82
N THR A 695 7.29 23.20 -28.46
CA THR A 695 6.62 23.41 -27.16
C THR A 695 5.33 22.58 -27.06
N ILE A 696 4.51 22.59 -28.11
CA ILE A 696 3.22 21.88 -28.16
C ILE A 696 3.44 20.35 -28.21
N ASN A 697 4.46 19.89 -28.92
CA ASN A 697 4.72 18.46 -29.16
C ASN A 697 5.85 17.89 -28.29
N ARG A 698 6.34 18.64 -27.30
CA ARG A 698 7.55 18.31 -26.54
C ARG A 698 7.54 16.88 -26.02
N ASP A 699 6.46 16.49 -25.37
CA ASP A 699 6.38 15.21 -24.66
C ASP A 699 6.36 14.03 -25.65
N ARG A 700 5.68 14.17 -26.80
CA ARG A 700 5.74 13.21 -27.91
C ARG A 700 7.14 13.12 -28.50
N LEU A 701 7.77 14.25 -28.80
CA LEU A 701 9.10 14.31 -29.40
C LEU A 701 10.16 13.71 -28.47
N LEU A 702 10.10 13.99 -27.17
CA LEU A 702 10.98 13.37 -26.17
C LEU A 702 10.79 11.84 -26.15
N ALA A 703 9.54 11.38 -26.15
CA ALA A 703 9.23 9.96 -26.10
C ALA A 703 9.69 9.21 -27.37
N GLU A 704 9.39 9.73 -28.56
CA GLU A 704 9.54 8.99 -29.82
C GLU A 704 10.85 9.31 -30.57
N ALA A 705 11.35 10.55 -30.47
CA ALA A 705 12.41 11.06 -31.35
C ALA A 705 13.74 11.34 -30.65
N ILE A 706 13.74 11.67 -29.35
CA ILE A 706 14.96 12.01 -28.62
C ILE A 706 15.42 10.80 -27.78
N PRO A 707 16.57 10.17 -28.10
CA PRO A 707 17.05 8.99 -27.38
C PRO A 707 17.76 9.39 -26.08
N ALA A 708 17.62 8.56 -25.05
CA ALA A 708 18.46 8.62 -23.87
C ALA A 708 19.91 8.21 -24.20
N ARG A 709 20.89 8.84 -23.54
CA ARG A 709 22.32 8.53 -23.69
C ARG A 709 22.90 7.78 -22.49
N THR A 710 22.10 7.58 -21.46
CA THR A 710 22.48 6.93 -20.20
C THR A 710 21.59 5.72 -19.95
N GLY A 711 22.01 4.82 -19.05
CA GLY A 711 21.12 3.78 -18.53
C GLY A 711 19.92 4.34 -17.76
N ALA A 712 18.99 3.45 -17.40
CA ALA A 712 17.83 3.78 -16.58
C ALA A 712 18.19 3.90 -15.09
N ALA A 713 17.53 4.82 -14.38
CA ALA A 713 17.65 4.96 -12.93
C ALA A 713 17.17 3.70 -12.18
N GLY A 714 16.32 2.87 -12.78
CA GLY A 714 15.83 1.63 -12.18
C GLY A 714 16.85 0.50 -12.01
N ARG A 715 18.04 0.62 -12.61
CA ARG A 715 19.16 -0.34 -12.43
C ARG A 715 20.41 0.29 -11.86
N ASN A 716 20.43 1.62 -11.74
CA ASN A 716 21.63 2.38 -11.44
C ASN A 716 21.36 3.40 -10.34
N PRO A 717 22.35 3.69 -9.48
CA PRO A 717 22.23 4.76 -8.51
C PRO A 717 22.11 6.12 -9.22
N ILE A 718 21.28 7.01 -8.68
CA ILE A 718 21.20 8.40 -9.14
C ILE A 718 22.30 9.18 -8.42
N LYS A 719 23.29 9.70 -9.16
CA LYS A 719 24.48 10.32 -8.56
C LYS A 719 24.15 11.53 -7.72
N MET A 720 23.14 12.32 -8.14
CA MET A 720 22.80 13.56 -7.43
C MET A 720 22.20 13.34 -6.03
N LEU A 721 21.75 12.12 -5.71
CA LEU A 721 21.24 11.76 -4.39
C LEU A 721 22.37 11.46 -3.39
N GLY A 722 23.62 11.32 -3.86
CA GLY A 722 24.77 11.05 -3.00
C GLY A 722 24.69 9.69 -2.30
N ASP A 723 24.91 9.71 -0.98
CA ASP A 723 25.15 8.58 -0.08
C ASP A 723 24.12 7.41 -0.13
N ILE A 724 24.53 6.29 0.47
CA ILE A 724 23.80 5.01 0.69
C ILE A 724 22.41 5.12 1.34
N ARG A 725 21.96 6.32 1.75
CA ARG A 725 20.67 6.51 2.44
C ARG A 725 19.51 6.84 1.51
N HIS A 726 19.81 7.18 0.25
CA HIS A 726 18.81 7.55 -0.76
C HIS A 726 18.94 6.73 -2.04
N ASN A 727 19.98 5.88 -2.16
CA ASN A 727 20.13 4.88 -3.21
C ASN A 727 20.19 3.50 -2.54
N PHE A 728 19.21 2.66 -2.83
CA PHE A 728 19.09 1.29 -2.32
C PHE A 728 19.10 0.33 -3.52
N ASP A 729 20.06 -0.59 -3.54
CA ASP A 729 20.12 -1.64 -4.54
C ASP A 729 19.36 -2.86 -4.03
N MET A 730 18.14 -3.08 -4.52
CA MET A 730 17.27 -4.15 -4.05
C MET A 730 17.86 -5.55 -4.25
N GLN A 731 18.71 -5.72 -5.27
CA GLN A 731 19.48 -6.96 -5.47
C GLN A 731 20.45 -7.23 -4.32
N MET A 732 21.03 -6.19 -3.72
CA MET A 732 22.06 -6.32 -2.69
C MET A 732 21.48 -6.20 -1.29
N ASP A 733 20.56 -5.24 -1.11
CA ASP A 733 20.04 -4.82 0.19
C ASP A 733 18.85 -5.68 0.65
N PHE A 734 18.04 -6.19 -0.29
CA PHE A 734 16.76 -6.83 0.05
C PHE A 734 16.59 -8.26 -0.45
N ILE A 735 17.46 -8.76 -1.33
CA ILE A 735 17.39 -10.17 -1.73
C ILE A 735 17.51 -11.07 -0.49
N LYS A 736 16.61 -12.04 -0.37
CA LYS A 736 16.58 -12.91 0.82
C LYS A 736 17.85 -13.73 0.91
N ARG A 737 18.47 -13.72 2.09
CA ARG A 737 19.64 -14.51 2.44
C ARG A 737 19.39 -15.36 3.68
N VAL A 738 20.00 -16.53 3.71
CA VAL A 738 20.04 -17.48 4.83
C VAL A 738 21.50 -17.83 5.06
N GLY A 739 22.08 -17.34 6.16
CA GLY A 739 23.53 -17.31 6.33
C GLY A 739 24.18 -16.50 5.19
N ASP A 740 25.20 -17.07 4.56
CA ASP A 740 25.90 -16.44 3.43
C ASP A 740 25.24 -16.72 2.07
N GLY A 741 24.23 -17.61 2.02
CA GLY A 741 23.57 -18.04 0.79
C GLY A 741 22.36 -17.17 0.41
N ILE A 742 22.19 -16.92 -0.88
CA ILE A 742 20.95 -16.36 -1.43
C ILE A 742 19.88 -17.45 -1.44
N VAL A 743 18.66 -17.09 -1.06
CA VAL A 743 17.50 -17.98 -1.11
C VAL A 743 16.42 -17.27 -1.92
N TRP A 744 16.39 -17.54 -3.21
CA TRP A 744 15.46 -16.93 -4.16
C TRP A 744 14.62 -18.01 -4.86
N PRO A 745 13.32 -17.76 -5.13
CA PRO A 745 12.45 -18.80 -5.65
C PRO A 745 12.64 -19.08 -7.15
N ARG A 746 13.21 -18.15 -7.93
CA ARG A 746 13.47 -18.36 -9.36
C ARG A 746 14.75 -19.18 -9.55
N ARG A 747 14.63 -20.39 -10.14
CA ARG A 747 15.74 -21.34 -10.35
C ARG A 747 16.12 -21.59 -11.82
N ASP A 748 15.73 -20.69 -12.73
CA ASP A 748 16.13 -20.79 -14.14
C ASP A 748 17.62 -20.44 -14.31
N ILE A 749 18.34 -21.14 -15.19
CA ILE A 749 19.79 -21.06 -15.39
C ILE A 749 20.24 -19.64 -15.78
N GLU A 750 19.38 -18.87 -16.45
CA GLU A 750 19.69 -17.49 -16.90
C GLU A 750 19.46 -16.41 -15.82
N TYR A 751 18.59 -16.67 -14.83
CA TYR A 751 18.10 -15.65 -13.88
C TYR A 751 18.11 -16.10 -12.40
N ASN A 752 18.88 -17.13 -12.06
CA ASN A 752 18.99 -17.61 -10.68
C ASN A 752 19.62 -16.55 -9.76
N ASP A 753 19.08 -16.38 -8.55
CA ASP A 753 19.57 -15.44 -7.54
C ASP A 753 19.57 -13.96 -7.96
N VAL A 754 18.72 -13.60 -8.92
CA VAL A 754 18.59 -12.23 -9.45
C VAL A 754 17.20 -11.64 -9.17
N TRP A 755 17.17 -10.40 -8.69
CA TRP A 755 15.96 -9.59 -8.56
C TRP A 755 15.56 -9.00 -9.92
N LEU A 756 14.43 -9.47 -10.46
CA LEU A 756 13.88 -9.06 -11.75
C LEU A 756 12.92 -7.86 -11.62
N HIS A 757 12.61 -7.23 -12.75
CA HIS A 757 11.86 -5.97 -12.81
C HIS A 757 10.54 -5.96 -12.03
N SER A 758 9.77 -7.06 -12.13
CA SER A 758 8.44 -7.23 -11.52
C SER A 758 8.46 -7.98 -10.19
N ASP A 759 9.62 -8.34 -9.65
CA ASP A 759 9.71 -9.15 -8.43
C ASP A 759 9.12 -8.45 -7.19
N ILE A 760 9.01 -7.11 -7.22
CA ILE A 760 8.26 -6.36 -6.18
C ILE A 760 6.76 -6.69 -6.16
N ILE A 761 6.21 -7.31 -7.20
CA ILE A 761 4.83 -7.80 -7.29
C ILE A 761 4.80 -9.33 -7.36
N ASP A 762 5.64 -9.96 -8.18
CA ASP A 762 5.48 -11.38 -8.51
C ASP A 762 5.98 -12.33 -7.42
N ILE A 763 6.98 -11.93 -6.64
CA ILE A 763 7.62 -12.80 -5.66
C ILE A 763 6.84 -12.79 -4.34
N SER A 764 6.70 -13.96 -3.71
CA SER A 764 6.12 -14.09 -2.36
C SER A 764 6.77 -13.15 -1.34
N TYR A 765 5.94 -12.60 -0.45
CA TYR A 765 6.37 -11.71 0.64
C TYR A 765 7.51 -12.29 1.50
N LEU A 766 7.58 -13.62 1.65
CA LEU A 766 8.68 -14.32 2.35
C LEU A 766 10.08 -13.86 1.93
N TYR A 767 10.26 -13.61 0.63
CA TYR A 767 11.56 -13.30 0.07
C TYR A 767 11.85 -11.79 0.01
N ILE A 768 10.83 -10.94 0.16
CA ILE A 768 10.93 -9.49 -0.11
C ILE A 768 10.39 -8.61 1.02
N TYR A 769 9.93 -9.17 2.13
CA TYR A 769 9.37 -8.40 3.25
C TYR A 769 10.30 -7.29 3.76
N SER A 770 11.61 -7.49 3.67
CA SER A 770 12.64 -6.53 4.09
C SER A 770 12.57 -5.22 3.30
N LEU A 771 12.19 -5.26 2.02
CA LEU A 771 11.96 -4.06 1.21
C LEU A 771 10.76 -3.25 1.75
N PHE A 772 9.68 -3.93 2.14
CA PHE A 772 8.48 -3.27 2.66
C PHE A 772 8.67 -2.76 4.09
N ASP A 773 9.49 -3.46 4.90
CA ASP A 773 9.98 -2.93 6.18
C ASP A 773 10.79 -1.64 5.97
N ALA A 774 11.61 -1.57 4.92
CA ALA A 774 12.33 -0.36 4.55
C ALA A 774 11.36 0.74 4.08
N PHE A 775 10.31 0.44 3.32
CA PHE A 775 9.28 1.42 2.95
C PHE A 775 8.56 1.99 4.17
N VAL A 776 8.18 1.13 5.11
CA VAL A 776 7.54 1.55 6.37
C VAL A 776 8.47 2.44 7.19
N THR A 777 9.75 2.06 7.32
CA THR A 777 10.75 2.82 8.07
C THR A 777 11.03 4.17 7.39
N ASN A 778 11.35 4.16 6.10
CA ASN A 778 11.69 5.36 5.34
C ASN A 778 10.47 6.27 5.13
N GLY A 779 9.25 5.74 5.11
CA GLY A 779 8.01 6.52 5.11
C GLY A 779 7.62 7.05 6.51
N GLY A 780 8.12 6.39 7.56
CA GLY A 780 7.74 6.63 8.95
C GLY A 780 6.29 6.25 9.21
N PHE A 781 5.84 5.09 8.75
CA PHE A 781 4.44 4.64 8.85
C PHE A 781 4.13 3.85 10.13
N LYS A 782 5.04 3.81 11.11
CA LYS A 782 4.88 3.16 12.40
C LYS A 782 4.93 4.18 13.53
#